data_AF-A0A922NFR3-F1
#
_entry.id   AF-A0A922NFR3-F1
#
_cell.length_a   1.000
_cell.length_b   1.000
_cell.length_c   1.000
_cell.angle_alpha   90.00
_cell.angle_beta   90.00
_cell.angle_gamma   90.00
#
_symmetry.space_group_name_H-M   'P 1'
#
loop_
_entity.id
_entity.type
_entity.pdbx_description
1 polymer ?
#
loop_
_entity_poly.entity_id
_entity_poly.type
_entity_poly.pdbx_seq_one_letter_code
_entity_poly.pdbx_strand_id
1 'polypeptide(L)'
;MVITITGAETRDVRFPTSLDKTGSDAMNAAGDYSSAYCILHTDSEFKGHGMTFTIGRGNEIVCTAIAYLADRIKGHTLDSLVANWGKTWRHLVNDSQLRWIGPEKGVIHLALGAVVNAIWDLWAKSLGQPVWRIVADMTPQQIVDLIDFRYITDALTPEEALEILTKAEAGKKERLQEALDSKAVPAYTTSAGWLGYGEDKMRGLLKETLAKGYKHFKLKVGGDLAQDKQRLSIAREIIGFDKGNVLMVDANQVWSVPEAIEHMKQLAEFKPWFIEEPTSPDDVLGHKAIRQALKPYNIGVATGEMCQNRVMFKQFLASGAIDICQIDACRLGGVNEVIAVLLMAAKFNIPIVPHSGGVGLPEYTQHLSTIDYVVVSGKKSVLEYVDHLHEHFFHPSRIEGGYYVTPMDPGYSVEMKPETELLNQDRKLRFGYADDINLYRVSHSLDENVALLAEDLKSINEWGAANKITFAPEKRELIHLTRQKGLHAPPIQLEDQTIHPIAPAQGGSQTALRWLGVWFDRGLTFKKHVAERAAQARKVANHLRSLANTAHGPPAGSLRKAAITCILPILLYGAETWYEGRTKNPRIARVSRKPTVSTRVGWHLTTIDQALIAATKAILPAWRTTPNAVLLREAAMPSAQVALEEAKLRFAVHLRTIDDKHPLTNRTTLPLVIRGRAAGNRRIPRSKVQRVAQLLPATPRNVLASPHFSYGSRQDPTQGQGKDIAAQNFTIWWESLGQETITVFSDGSEQQINGTRVVTYGYAIYQGQAAVATGQGSLNALSHVFDAEAIGACRGLKHALQLSLPSQREIVLCIDSTSVIWGIRGAAPASSQWAFLQIHGAMEAYSVKTRWAPGHMKIVGNELADQLADNEAKDPHQPYGMAASPTRSGIRTVGRRLLEHTRDTWWKDKSSRLSAWYTQWQLPYDTRRTPAALWLPRRILAKVLMIRSTHGDFEWYHRKFNHEDTSKCLCGRPKTPEHLVFCKRATTHFKKWPLRPIVPPRTRQEGLAYLAQLIDQPQEFETFVKVTNSFYDE
;
A
#
# COMPACT_ATOMS: atom_id res chain seq x y z
N MET A 1 -20.40 49.24 -4.06
CA MET A 1 -19.03 49.39 -4.59
C MET A 1 -18.94 48.45 -5.77
N VAL A 2 -18.49 48.90 -6.95
CA VAL A 2 -18.37 48.02 -8.12
C VAL A 2 -17.19 47.08 -7.88
N ILE A 3 -17.42 45.77 -7.85
CA ILE A 3 -16.38 44.76 -7.67
C ILE A 3 -16.02 44.20 -9.04
N THR A 4 -14.78 44.37 -9.48
CA THR A 4 -14.28 43.89 -10.77
C THR A 4 -13.36 42.69 -10.57
N ILE A 5 -13.55 41.62 -11.34
CA ILE A 5 -12.63 40.46 -11.32
C ILE A 5 -11.35 40.85 -12.05
N THR A 6 -10.23 40.93 -11.34
CA THR A 6 -8.93 41.36 -11.88
C THR A 6 -8.09 40.20 -12.39
N GLY A 7 -8.38 38.98 -11.94
CA GLY A 7 -7.73 37.76 -12.40
C GLY A 7 -8.17 36.54 -11.62
N ALA A 8 -7.52 35.41 -11.90
CA ALA A 8 -7.75 34.16 -11.20
C ALA A 8 -6.44 33.42 -10.94
N GLU A 9 -6.41 32.68 -9.85
CA GLU A 9 -5.31 31.81 -9.45
C GLU A 9 -5.84 30.38 -9.28
N THR A 10 -5.04 29.39 -9.69
CA THR A 10 -5.37 27.97 -9.49
C THR A 10 -4.33 27.30 -8.62
N ARG A 11 -4.77 26.38 -7.75
CA ARG A 11 -3.88 25.64 -6.85
C ARG A 11 -4.16 24.13 -6.95
N ASP A 12 -3.10 23.35 -7.15
CA ASP A 12 -3.14 21.88 -7.16
C ASP A 12 -2.87 21.35 -5.75
N VAL A 13 -3.94 21.12 -4.99
CA VAL A 13 -3.90 20.67 -3.59
C VAL A 13 -4.18 19.17 -3.53
N ARG A 14 -3.33 18.39 -2.85
CA ARG A 14 -3.47 16.92 -2.72
C ARG A 14 -3.17 16.48 -1.29
N PHE A 15 -4.02 15.62 -0.76
CA PHE A 15 -3.95 15.07 0.59
C PHE A 15 -3.58 13.58 0.50
N PRO A 16 -2.62 13.10 1.33
CA PRO A 16 -2.08 11.74 1.21
C PRO A 16 -2.99 10.67 1.86
N THR A 17 -4.29 10.68 1.54
CA THR A 17 -5.31 9.74 2.06
C THR A 17 -5.04 8.28 1.66
N SER A 18 -4.19 8.04 0.66
CA SER A 18 -3.76 6.68 0.31
C SER A 18 -2.93 5.99 1.40
N LEU A 19 -2.32 6.74 2.33
CA LEU A 19 -1.47 6.18 3.39
C LEU A 19 -2.24 5.36 4.43
N ASP A 20 -3.47 5.77 4.75
CA ASP A 20 -4.35 5.10 5.71
C ASP A 20 -5.59 4.45 5.07
N LYS A 21 -5.66 4.49 3.73
CA LYS A 21 -6.73 3.96 2.89
C LYS A 21 -8.09 4.62 3.12
N THR A 22 -8.09 5.84 3.65
CA THR A 22 -9.29 6.68 3.69
C THR A 22 -9.84 6.87 2.28
N GLY A 23 -11.15 6.69 2.11
CA GLY A 23 -11.80 6.80 0.81
C GLY A 23 -11.67 5.58 -0.11
N SER A 24 -11.08 4.47 0.36
CA SER A 24 -10.90 3.27 -0.49
C SER A 24 -12.22 2.56 -0.78
N ASP A 25 -12.46 2.25 -2.05
CA ASP A 25 -13.62 1.51 -2.54
C ASP A 25 -13.23 0.41 -3.55
N ALA A 26 -14.23 -0.24 -4.17
CA ALA A 26 -14.01 -1.37 -5.08
C ALA A 26 -13.32 -0.99 -6.39
N MET A 27 -13.53 0.23 -6.88
CA MET A 27 -12.90 0.79 -8.08
C MET A 27 -11.60 1.52 -7.72
N ASN A 28 -11.61 2.30 -6.65
CA ASN A 28 -10.54 3.19 -6.23
C ASN A 28 -9.84 2.66 -4.96
N ALA A 29 -8.93 1.71 -5.14
CA ALA A 29 -8.27 1.04 -4.01
C ALA A 29 -7.36 1.95 -3.16
N ALA A 30 -6.85 3.06 -3.72
CA ALA A 30 -5.95 4.00 -3.04
C ALA A 30 -5.89 5.37 -3.75
N GLY A 31 -6.93 6.20 -3.57
CA GLY A 31 -6.96 7.59 -4.03
C GLY A 31 -6.30 8.55 -3.05
N ASP A 32 -5.67 9.61 -3.58
CA ASP A 32 -5.22 10.77 -2.79
C ASP A 32 -6.23 11.90 -3.01
N TYR A 33 -7.12 12.13 -2.05
CA TYR A 33 -8.13 13.20 -2.15
C TYR A 33 -7.44 14.51 -2.50
N SER A 34 -7.97 15.20 -3.50
CA SER A 34 -7.32 16.36 -4.11
C SER A 34 -8.36 17.39 -4.50
N SER A 35 -7.96 18.65 -4.47
CA SER A 35 -8.77 19.79 -4.86
C SER A 35 -8.06 20.56 -5.96
N ALA A 36 -8.73 20.72 -7.09
CA ALA A 36 -8.34 21.70 -8.09
C ALA A 36 -8.99 23.03 -7.70
N TYR A 37 -8.26 23.81 -6.92
CA TYR A 37 -8.76 24.99 -6.23
C TYR A 37 -8.65 26.24 -7.13
N CYS A 38 -9.66 27.11 -7.07
CA CYS A 38 -9.82 28.32 -7.86
C CYS A 38 -10.03 29.52 -6.94
N ILE A 39 -9.28 30.60 -7.17
CA ILE A 39 -9.42 31.86 -6.45
C ILE A 39 -9.62 32.97 -7.49
N LEU A 40 -10.75 33.64 -7.45
CA LEU A 40 -11.04 34.83 -8.22
C LEU A 40 -10.59 36.05 -7.41
N HIS A 41 -9.61 36.77 -7.94
CA HIS A 41 -9.11 38.01 -7.37
C HIS A 41 -9.91 39.19 -7.90
N THR A 42 -10.14 40.19 -7.05
CA THR A 42 -10.91 41.40 -7.39
C THR A 42 -10.12 42.67 -7.12
N ASP A 43 -10.68 43.83 -7.47
CA ASP A 43 -10.20 45.16 -7.09
C ASP A 43 -10.68 45.60 -5.69
N SER A 44 -11.35 44.70 -4.95
CA SER A 44 -11.90 44.90 -3.61
C SER A 44 -11.25 43.96 -2.59
N GLU A 45 -11.72 43.99 -1.34
CA GLU A 45 -11.30 43.05 -0.29
C GLU A 45 -11.84 41.61 -0.50
N PHE A 46 -12.90 41.46 -1.30
CA PHE A 46 -13.54 40.17 -1.52
C PHE A 46 -12.80 39.31 -2.54
N LYS A 47 -12.79 38.00 -2.28
CA LYS A 47 -12.25 36.97 -3.18
C LYS A 47 -13.27 35.84 -3.31
N GLY A 48 -13.41 35.34 -4.53
CA GLY A 48 -14.26 34.18 -4.83
C GLY A 48 -13.48 32.91 -4.75
N HIS A 49 -13.91 31.97 -3.93
CA HIS A 49 -13.26 30.67 -3.77
C HIS A 49 -14.14 29.57 -4.32
N GLY A 50 -13.57 28.78 -5.21
CA GLY A 50 -14.22 27.62 -5.78
C GLY A 50 -13.24 26.47 -5.92
N MET A 51 -13.77 25.29 -6.21
CA MET A 51 -12.98 24.08 -6.34
C MET A 51 -13.76 22.98 -7.03
N THR A 52 -13.02 21.98 -7.49
CA THR A 52 -13.56 20.68 -7.87
C THR A 52 -12.68 19.57 -7.30
N PHE A 53 -13.33 18.43 -7.01
CA PHE A 53 -12.72 17.29 -6.34
C PHE A 53 -12.10 16.30 -7.34
N THR A 54 -10.90 15.83 -7.03
CA THR A 54 -10.26 14.69 -7.73
C THR A 54 -9.56 13.76 -6.72
N ILE A 55 -9.02 12.63 -7.20
CA ILE A 55 -8.41 11.59 -6.34
C ILE A 55 -6.91 11.38 -6.62
N GLY A 56 -6.20 12.44 -7.02
CA GLY A 56 -4.74 12.45 -7.10
C GLY A 56 -4.22 12.77 -8.49
N ARG A 57 -3.90 11.75 -9.29
CA ARG A 57 -3.41 11.95 -10.68
C ARG A 57 -4.49 12.61 -11.53
N GLY A 58 -4.12 13.62 -12.32
CA GLY A 58 -5.04 14.37 -13.18
C GLY A 58 -5.55 15.68 -12.56
N ASN A 59 -5.34 15.92 -11.26
CA ASN A 59 -5.72 17.19 -10.61
C ASN A 59 -5.10 18.41 -11.32
N GLU A 60 -3.84 18.28 -11.75
CA GLU A 60 -3.09 19.31 -12.47
C GLU A 60 -3.72 19.69 -13.82
N ILE A 61 -4.38 18.72 -14.46
CA ILE A 61 -5.06 18.92 -15.74
C ILE A 61 -6.30 19.78 -15.53
N VAL A 62 -7.04 19.53 -14.44
CA VAL A 62 -8.23 20.32 -14.08
C VAL A 62 -7.84 21.73 -13.66
N CYS A 63 -6.78 21.91 -12.86
CA CYS A 63 -6.25 23.24 -12.54
C CYS A 63 -5.89 24.06 -13.79
N THR A 64 -5.34 23.39 -14.82
CA THR A 64 -5.02 24.02 -16.09
C THR A 64 -6.29 24.45 -16.83
N ALA A 65 -7.32 23.60 -16.86
CA ALA A 65 -8.61 23.93 -17.47
C ALA A 65 -9.35 25.08 -16.77
N ILE A 66 -9.25 25.16 -15.43
CA ILE A 66 -9.81 26.28 -14.65
C ILE A 66 -9.23 27.61 -15.11
N ALA A 67 -7.91 27.68 -15.34
CA ALA A 67 -7.26 28.91 -15.76
C ALA A 67 -7.82 29.44 -17.10
N TYR A 68 -8.07 28.56 -18.07
CA TYR A 68 -8.67 28.95 -19.36
C TYR A 68 -10.10 29.48 -19.22
N LEU A 69 -10.92 28.87 -18.36
CA LEU A 69 -12.29 29.32 -18.14
C LEU A 69 -12.36 30.62 -17.34
N ALA A 70 -11.53 30.76 -16.32
CA ALA A 70 -11.50 31.95 -15.46
C ALA A 70 -10.99 33.20 -16.20
N ASP A 71 -10.12 33.05 -17.21
CA ASP A 71 -9.67 34.19 -18.03
C ASP A 71 -10.83 34.86 -18.79
N ARG A 72 -11.90 34.11 -19.10
CA ARG A 72 -13.07 34.64 -19.83
C ARG A 72 -13.92 35.62 -19.02
N ILE A 73 -13.83 35.55 -17.69
CA ILE A 73 -14.56 36.47 -16.78
C ILE A 73 -13.64 37.57 -16.22
N LYS A 74 -12.36 37.59 -16.59
CA LYS A 74 -11.46 38.67 -16.23
C LYS A 74 -11.95 40.00 -16.81
N GLY A 75 -11.90 41.05 -16.00
CA GLY A 75 -12.40 42.38 -16.35
C GLY A 75 -13.91 42.56 -16.27
N HIS A 76 -14.69 41.50 -16.00
CA HIS A 76 -16.12 41.65 -15.74
C HIS A 76 -16.37 42.11 -14.31
N THR A 77 -17.45 42.87 -14.12
CA THR A 77 -17.93 43.24 -12.78
C THR A 77 -18.80 42.12 -12.21
N LEU A 78 -18.74 41.91 -10.90
CA LEU A 78 -19.58 40.94 -10.20
C LEU A 78 -21.06 41.17 -10.49
N ASP A 79 -21.52 42.42 -10.40
CA ASP A 79 -22.90 42.81 -10.71
C ASP A 79 -23.32 42.39 -12.12
N SER A 80 -22.45 42.56 -13.12
CA SER A 80 -22.76 42.13 -14.50
C SER A 80 -22.93 40.61 -14.63
N LEU A 81 -22.19 39.83 -13.84
CA LEU A 81 -22.22 38.37 -13.89
C LEU A 81 -23.44 37.81 -13.14
N VAL A 82 -23.83 38.42 -12.03
CA VAL A 82 -24.93 37.92 -11.19
C VAL A 82 -26.30 38.49 -11.57
N ALA A 83 -26.34 39.56 -12.36
CA ALA A 83 -27.59 40.14 -12.87
C ALA A 83 -28.40 39.17 -13.75
N ASN A 84 -27.73 38.25 -14.45
CA ASN A 84 -28.40 37.18 -15.20
C ASN A 84 -27.52 35.93 -15.25
N TRP A 85 -27.73 35.06 -14.27
CA TRP A 85 -26.98 33.83 -14.11
C TRP A 85 -27.10 32.87 -15.29
N GLY A 86 -28.28 32.74 -15.91
CA GLY A 86 -28.45 31.94 -17.13
C GLY A 86 -27.55 32.41 -18.28
N LYS A 87 -27.43 33.73 -18.49
CA LYS A 87 -26.51 34.32 -19.49
C LYS A 87 -25.05 34.11 -19.12
N THR A 88 -24.68 34.27 -17.84
CA THR A 88 -23.30 34.06 -17.37
C THR A 88 -22.86 32.62 -17.53
N TRP A 89 -23.70 31.68 -17.11
CA TRP A 89 -23.44 30.25 -17.29
C TRP A 89 -23.32 29.91 -18.78
N ARG A 90 -24.26 30.41 -19.60
CA ARG A 90 -24.22 30.25 -21.05
C ARG A 90 -22.95 30.85 -21.65
N HIS A 91 -22.49 32.01 -21.20
CA HIS A 91 -21.25 32.64 -21.66
C HIS A 91 -20.06 31.71 -21.43
N LEU A 92 -19.90 31.17 -20.23
CA LEU A 92 -18.82 30.25 -19.86
C LEU A 92 -18.85 28.95 -20.66
N VAL A 93 -20.04 28.43 -20.97
CA VAL A 93 -20.24 27.11 -21.61
C VAL A 93 -20.37 27.16 -23.13
N ASN A 94 -20.57 28.34 -23.75
CA ASN A 94 -20.78 28.47 -25.19
C ASN A 94 -19.52 28.62 -26.05
N ASP A 95 -18.33 28.71 -25.46
CA ASP A 95 -17.10 28.71 -26.25
C ASP A 95 -16.99 27.39 -27.02
N SER A 96 -17.08 27.45 -28.35
CA SER A 96 -17.17 26.25 -29.17
C SER A 96 -15.91 25.38 -29.09
N GLN A 97 -14.74 25.97 -28.83
CA GLN A 97 -13.48 25.24 -28.71
C GLN A 97 -13.39 24.54 -27.35
N LEU A 98 -13.76 25.22 -26.26
CA LEU A 98 -13.81 24.61 -24.93
C LEU A 98 -14.97 23.60 -24.81
N ARG A 99 -16.06 23.79 -25.56
CA ARG A 99 -17.11 22.76 -25.69
C ARG A 99 -16.59 21.50 -26.36
N TRP A 100 -15.73 21.62 -27.36
CA TRP A 100 -15.26 20.48 -28.15
C TRP A 100 -14.51 19.43 -27.30
N ILE A 101 -13.86 19.86 -26.22
CA ILE A 101 -13.14 18.98 -25.29
C ILE A 101 -14.04 18.32 -24.21
N GLY A 102 -15.34 18.65 -24.20
CA GLY A 102 -16.36 18.00 -23.36
C GLY A 102 -17.40 17.32 -24.27
N PRO A 103 -18.47 18.03 -24.69
CA PRO A 103 -19.08 19.22 -24.09
C PRO A 103 -19.84 18.87 -22.80
N GLU A 104 -19.83 19.80 -21.85
CA GLU A 104 -20.57 19.66 -20.57
C GLU A 104 -20.28 18.33 -19.87
N LYS A 105 -19.01 17.88 -19.89
CA LYS A 105 -18.52 16.66 -19.23
C LYS A 105 -17.02 16.72 -18.98
N GLY A 106 -16.52 15.83 -18.12
CA GLY A 106 -15.09 15.60 -17.92
C GLY A 106 -14.32 16.82 -17.40
N VAL A 107 -13.03 16.91 -17.73
CA VAL A 107 -12.10 17.91 -17.19
C VAL A 107 -12.60 19.34 -17.34
N ILE A 108 -13.12 19.71 -18.52
CA ILE A 108 -13.54 21.10 -18.77
C ILE A 108 -14.78 21.48 -17.96
N HIS A 109 -15.66 20.52 -17.69
CA HIS A 109 -16.89 20.77 -16.94
C HIS A 109 -16.68 20.76 -15.44
N LEU A 110 -15.73 19.95 -14.95
CA LEU A 110 -15.21 20.07 -13.58
C LEU A 110 -14.60 21.45 -13.34
N ALA A 111 -13.81 21.94 -14.32
CA ALA A 111 -13.24 23.28 -14.26
C ALA A 111 -14.31 24.38 -14.28
N LEU A 112 -15.37 24.20 -15.09
CA LEU A 112 -16.53 25.09 -15.08
C LEU A 112 -17.20 25.14 -13.71
N GLY A 113 -17.44 23.98 -13.09
CA GLY A 113 -18.03 23.90 -11.75
C GLY A 113 -17.22 24.71 -10.72
N ALA A 114 -15.89 24.58 -10.76
CA ALA A 114 -15.02 25.36 -9.87
C ALA A 114 -15.14 26.88 -10.09
N VAL A 115 -15.15 27.35 -11.34
CA VAL A 115 -15.27 28.79 -11.66
C VAL A 115 -16.65 29.34 -11.31
N VAL A 116 -17.73 28.63 -11.69
CA VAL A 116 -19.11 29.06 -11.40
C VAL A 116 -19.33 29.14 -9.89
N ASN A 117 -18.89 28.13 -9.13
CA ASN A 117 -19.02 28.14 -7.68
C ASN A 117 -18.16 29.23 -7.03
N ALA A 118 -17.00 29.58 -7.60
CA ALA A 118 -16.20 30.72 -7.12
C ALA A 118 -16.91 32.07 -7.30
N ILE A 119 -17.69 32.25 -8.38
CA ILE A 119 -18.53 33.45 -8.57
C ILE A 119 -19.66 33.47 -7.53
N TRP A 120 -20.30 32.32 -7.25
CA TRP A 120 -21.31 32.22 -6.19
C TRP A 120 -20.75 32.54 -4.81
N ASP A 121 -19.56 32.03 -4.47
CA ASP A 121 -18.86 32.35 -3.22
C ASP A 121 -18.53 33.85 -3.12
N LEU A 122 -18.00 34.44 -4.19
CA LEU A 122 -17.70 35.88 -4.25
C LEU A 122 -18.96 36.72 -4.03
N TRP A 123 -20.06 36.36 -4.69
CA TRP A 123 -21.33 37.06 -4.55
C TRP A 123 -21.86 36.97 -3.13
N ALA A 124 -21.84 35.77 -2.56
CA ALA A 124 -22.27 35.52 -1.20
C ALA A 124 -21.47 36.29 -0.15
N LYS A 125 -20.15 36.36 -0.31
CA LYS A 125 -19.28 37.19 0.55
C LYS A 125 -19.58 38.68 0.42
N SER A 126 -19.80 39.17 -0.80
CA SER A 126 -20.14 40.57 -1.03
C SER A 126 -21.49 40.99 -0.42
N LEU A 127 -22.41 40.04 -0.25
CA LEU A 127 -23.72 40.25 0.38
C LEU A 127 -23.72 39.97 1.89
N GLY A 128 -22.64 39.39 2.44
CA GLY A 128 -22.59 38.97 3.85
C GLY A 128 -23.55 37.82 4.18
N GLN A 129 -23.83 36.92 3.22
CA GLN A 129 -24.79 35.82 3.39
C GLN A 129 -24.21 34.49 2.88
N PRO A 130 -24.64 33.34 3.43
CA PRO A 130 -24.30 32.04 2.85
C PRO A 130 -25.06 31.79 1.54
N VAL A 131 -24.47 31.03 0.60
CA VAL A 131 -25.08 30.77 -0.72
C VAL A 131 -26.52 30.21 -0.65
N TRP A 132 -26.82 29.34 0.32
CA TRP A 132 -28.16 28.74 0.41
C TRP A 132 -29.22 29.80 0.74
N ARG A 133 -28.83 30.81 1.53
CA ARG A 133 -29.73 31.88 1.95
C ARG A 133 -30.06 32.81 0.80
N ILE A 134 -29.08 33.12 -0.06
CA ILE A 134 -29.28 33.92 -1.27
C ILE A 134 -30.34 33.27 -2.16
N VAL A 135 -30.20 31.96 -2.43
CA VAL A 135 -31.18 31.23 -3.25
C VAL A 135 -32.53 31.15 -2.55
N ALA A 136 -32.57 30.99 -1.22
CA ALA A 136 -33.82 30.99 -0.46
C ALA A 136 -34.54 32.35 -0.47
N ASP A 137 -33.80 33.46 -0.55
CA ASP A 137 -34.37 34.81 -0.60
C ASP A 137 -34.80 35.22 -2.03
N MET A 138 -34.45 34.44 -3.06
CA MET A 138 -34.91 34.67 -4.44
C MET A 138 -36.40 34.37 -4.61
N THR A 139 -37.04 35.13 -5.50
CA THR A 139 -38.35 34.80 -6.04
C THR A 139 -38.27 33.55 -6.95
N PRO A 140 -39.38 32.81 -7.14
CA PRO A 140 -39.44 31.69 -8.08
C PRO A 140 -38.91 32.04 -9.48
N GLN A 141 -39.25 33.22 -10.01
CA GLN A 141 -38.78 33.65 -11.33
C GLN A 141 -37.25 33.84 -11.37
N GLN A 142 -36.66 34.46 -10.34
CA GLN A 142 -35.21 34.63 -10.28
C GLN A 142 -34.47 33.29 -10.24
N ILE A 143 -35.05 32.27 -9.61
CA ILE A 143 -34.47 30.91 -9.58
C ILE A 143 -34.53 30.27 -10.97
N VAL A 144 -35.64 30.42 -11.69
CA VAL A 144 -35.77 29.97 -13.09
C VAL A 144 -34.71 30.65 -13.96
N ASP A 145 -34.46 31.95 -13.76
CA ASP A 145 -33.46 32.72 -14.51
C ASP A 145 -32.01 32.31 -14.23
N LEU A 146 -31.76 31.46 -13.21
CA LEU A 146 -30.43 30.86 -12.97
C LEU A 146 -30.08 29.79 -14.00
N ILE A 147 -31.09 29.19 -14.65
CA ILE A 147 -30.96 27.91 -15.35
C ILE A 147 -30.82 28.10 -16.86
N ASP A 148 -29.88 27.36 -17.45
CA ASP A 148 -29.86 27.13 -18.89
C ASP A 148 -30.71 25.90 -19.27
N PHE A 149 -31.93 26.15 -19.77
CA PHE A 149 -32.89 25.11 -20.17
C PHE A 149 -32.54 24.37 -21.47
N ARG A 150 -31.44 24.72 -22.15
CA ARG A 150 -31.04 24.02 -23.37
C ARG A 150 -30.88 22.52 -23.11
N TYR A 151 -31.51 21.71 -23.96
CA TYR A 151 -31.53 20.24 -23.95
C TYR A 151 -32.38 19.57 -22.86
N ILE A 152 -33.09 20.34 -22.03
CA ILE A 152 -33.97 19.78 -20.99
C ILE A 152 -35.44 20.17 -21.11
N THR A 153 -35.83 21.04 -22.05
CA THR A 153 -37.23 21.47 -22.24
C THR A 153 -38.20 20.34 -22.60
N ASP A 154 -37.71 19.22 -23.10
CA ASP A 154 -38.50 18.00 -23.33
C ASP A 154 -38.84 17.25 -22.04
N ALA A 155 -38.22 17.62 -20.92
CA ALA A 155 -38.48 17.03 -19.60
C ALA A 155 -38.84 18.05 -18.53
N LEU A 156 -38.37 19.30 -18.62
CA LEU A 156 -38.69 20.40 -17.71
C LEU A 156 -38.63 21.72 -18.48
N THR A 157 -39.78 22.38 -18.64
CA THR A 157 -39.85 23.74 -19.23
C THR A 157 -39.65 24.82 -18.14
N PRO A 158 -39.30 26.07 -18.52
CA PRO A 158 -39.25 27.18 -17.58
C PRO A 158 -40.57 27.41 -16.82
N GLU A 159 -41.71 27.21 -17.47
CA GLU A 159 -43.04 27.38 -16.88
C GLU A 159 -43.33 26.29 -15.83
N GLU A 160 -42.97 25.04 -16.11
CA GLU A 160 -43.10 23.94 -15.14
C GLU A 160 -42.16 24.13 -13.95
N ALA A 161 -40.93 24.59 -14.19
CA ALA A 161 -40.00 24.94 -13.13
C ALA A 161 -40.57 26.06 -12.22
N LEU A 162 -41.14 27.10 -12.82
CA LEU A 162 -41.81 28.18 -12.10
C LEU A 162 -43.00 27.66 -11.28
N GLU A 163 -43.79 26.74 -11.83
CA GLU A 163 -44.92 26.13 -11.14
C GLU A 163 -44.48 25.34 -9.90
N ILE A 164 -43.42 24.52 -10.03
CA ILE A 164 -42.86 23.75 -8.90
C ILE A 164 -42.42 24.69 -7.78
N LEU A 165 -41.67 25.74 -8.12
CA LEU A 165 -41.15 26.71 -7.15
C LEU A 165 -42.28 27.53 -6.51
N THR A 166 -43.28 27.94 -7.29
CA THR A 166 -44.44 28.69 -6.78
C THR A 166 -45.26 27.86 -5.80
N LYS A 167 -45.43 26.55 -6.08
CA LYS A 167 -46.06 25.61 -5.16
C LYS A 167 -45.24 25.45 -3.87
N ALA A 168 -43.91 25.40 -4.00
CA ALA A 168 -43.01 25.27 -2.86
C ALA A 168 -43.00 26.51 -1.95
N GLU A 169 -43.40 27.71 -2.39
CA GLU A 169 -43.51 28.88 -1.50
C GLU A 169 -44.43 28.62 -0.30
N ALA A 170 -45.46 27.78 -0.47
CA ALA A 170 -46.28 27.30 0.64
C ALA A 170 -45.41 26.53 1.66
N GLY A 171 -45.38 27.05 2.88
CA GLY A 171 -44.62 26.49 4.01
C GLY A 171 -43.10 26.75 3.98
N LYS A 172 -42.61 27.59 3.06
CA LYS A 172 -41.19 28.00 3.01
C LYS A 172 -40.73 28.65 4.31
N LYS A 173 -41.61 29.40 4.98
CA LYS A 173 -41.31 30.06 6.27
C LYS A 173 -41.00 29.05 7.38
N GLU A 174 -41.78 27.97 7.51
CA GLU A 174 -41.47 26.94 8.51
C GLU A 174 -40.18 26.20 8.16
N ARG A 175 -39.98 25.81 6.90
CA ARG A 175 -38.76 25.12 6.47
C ARG A 175 -37.50 25.98 6.63
N LEU A 176 -37.64 27.29 6.44
CA LEU A 176 -36.57 28.26 6.70
C LEU A 176 -36.23 28.31 8.19
N GLN A 177 -37.23 28.30 9.07
CA GLN A 177 -36.99 28.21 10.51
C GLN A 177 -36.30 26.89 10.87
N GLU A 178 -36.70 25.77 10.28
CA GLU A 178 -36.04 24.49 10.51
C GLU A 178 -34.58 24.46 10.00
N ALA A 179 -34.26 25.19 8.92
CA ALA A 179 -32.89 25.39 8.49
C ALA A 179 -32.10 26.21 9.53
N LEU A 180 -32.67 27.31 10.04
CA LEU A 180 -32.03 28.10 11.11
C LEU A 180 -31.82 27.29 12.40
N ASP A 181 -32.70 26.34 12.68
CA ASP A 181 -32.60 25.43 13.83
C ASP A 181 -31.68 24.22 13.57
N SER A 182 -30.98 24.17 12.42
CA SER A 182 -30.12 23.04 12.00
C SER A 182 -30.85 21.68 11.94
N LYS A 183 -32.10 21.70 11.46
CA LYS A 183 -32.95 20.51 11.29
C LYS A 183 -33.35 20.24 9.83
N ALA A 184 -32.88 21.06 8.89
CA ALA A 184 -33.19 20.93 7.48
C ALA A 184 -32.58 19.68 6.83
N VAL A 185 -31.32 19.35 7.17
CA VAL A 185 -30.53 18.34 6.45
C VAL A 185 -30.07 17.21 7.40
N PRO A 186 -30.84 16.13 7.52
CA PRO A 186 -30.39 14.89 8.13
C PRO A 186 -29.08 14.36 7.52
N ALA A 187 -28.20 13.81 8.33
CA ALA A 187 -26.94 13.21 7.88
C ALA A 187 -27.01 11.67 7.82
N TYR A 188 -26.33 11.09 6.83
CA TYR A 188 -25.95 9.68 6.82
C TYR A 188 -24.44 9.55 6.82
N THR A 189 -23.90 8.40 7.25
CA THR A 189 -22.44 8.20 7.31
C THR A 189 -21.98 7.05 6.43
N THR A 190 -20.83 7.25 5.79
CA THR A 190 -20.09 6.23 5.00
C THR A 190 -18.79 5.82 5.70
N SER A 191 -18.46 6.44 6.83
CA SER A 191 -17.13 6.31 7.46
C SER A 191 -16.83 4.91 8.01
N ALA A 192 -17.84 4.16 8.43
CA ALA A 192 -17.69 2.75 8.80
C ALA A 192 -17.63 1.80 7.58
N GLY A 193 -17.91 2.31 6.39
CA GLY A 193 -18.16 1.55 5.18
C GLY A 193 -16.95 1.30 4.29
N TRP A 194 -15.77 1.85 4.58
CA TRP A 194 -14.59 1.71 3.72
C TRP A 194 -14.09 0.26 3.62
N LEU A 195 -13.73 -0.20 2.42
CA LEU A 195 -13.29 -1.59 2.20
C LEU A 195 -11.98 -1.93 2.93
N GLY A 196 -11.12 -0.93 3.16
CA GLY A 196 -9.81 -1.10 3.79
C GLY A 196 -9.81 -1.31 5.31
N TYR A 197 -10.94 -1.19 6.00
CA TYR A 197 -11.00 -1.25 7.46
C TYR A 197 -11.19 -2.68 7.98
N GLY A 198 -10.48 -3.01 9.07
CA GLY A 198 -10.69 -4.26 9.81
C GLY A 198 -11.97 -4.24 10.64
N GLU A 199 -12.47 -5.43 11.00
CA GLU A 199 -13.74 -5.62 11.70
C GLU A 199 -13.87 -4.76 12.98
N ASP A 200 -12.84 -4.74 13.84
CA ASP A 200 -12.89 -3.99 15.10
C ASP A 200 -13.13 -2.48 14.89
N LYS A 201 -12.47 -1.90 13.88
CA LYS A 201 -12.61 -0.48 13.53
C LYS A 201 -14.02 -0.19 13.01
N MET A 202 -14.55 -1.04 12.14
CA MET A 202 -15.91 -0.93 11.62
C MET A 202 -16.95 -0.99 12.74
N ARG A 203 -16.85 -1.96 13.66
CA ARG A 203 -17.75 -2.09 14.80
C ARG A 203 -17.70 -0.85 15.70
N GLY A 204 -16.51 -0.31 15.95
CA GLY A 204 -16.31 0.92 16.73
C GLY A 204 -17.02 2.13 16.11
N LEU A 205 -16.78 2.37 14.82
CA LEU A 205 -17.36 3.50 14.08
C LEU A 205 -18.89 3.44 13.99
N LEU A 206 -19.47 2.26 13.78
CA LEU A 206 -20.94 2.08 13.76
C LEU A 206 -21.57 2.41 15.13
N LYS A 207 -20.95 1.98 16.23
CA LYS A 207 -21.43 2.30 17.58
C LYS A 207 -21.31 3.79 17.90
N GLU A 208 -20.20 4.40 17.52
CA GLU A 208 -19.95 5.83 17.72
C GLU A 208 -20.97 6.68 16.95
N THR A 209 -21.18 6.39 15.67
CA THR A 209 -22.12 7.15 14.83
C THR A 209 -23.57 6.96 15.25
N LEU A 210 -23.97 5.76 15.70
CA LEU A 210 -25.27 5.58 16.37
C LEU A 210 -25.43 6.48 17.61
N ALA A 211 -24.39 6.57 18.44
CA ALA A 211 -24.41 7.41 19.63
C ALA A 211 -24.48 8.92 19.30
N LYS A 212 -23.94 9.33 18.14
CA LYS A 212 -24.05 10.70 17.60
C LYS A 212 -25.42 11.03 16.97
N GLY A 213 -26.35 10.07 16.93
CA GLY A 213 -27.73 10.26 16.47
C GLY A 213 -28.01 9.89 15.01
N TYR A 214 -27.03 9.35 14.28
CA TYR A 214 -27.23 8.93 12.89
C TYR A 214 -28.26 7.79 12.78
N LYS A 215 -29.05 7.85 11.70
CA LYS A 215 -30.07 6.83 11.36
C LYS A 215 -29.85 6.13 10.03
N HIS A 216 -28.89 6.59 9.23
CA HIS A 216 -28.64 6.10 7.88
C HIS A 216 -27.14 5.79 7.71
N PHE A 217 -26.84 4.63 7.14
CA PHE A 217 -25.48 4.07 7.10
C PHE A 217 -25.20 3.49 5.73
N LYS A 218 -24.11 3.91 5.08
CA LYS A 218 -23.68 3.39 3.76
C LYS A 218 -22.42 2.53 3.89
N LEU A 219 -22.42 1.36 3.26
CA LEU A 219 -21.28 0.46 3.20
C LEU A 219 -20.83 0.22 1.76
N LYS A 220 -19.51 0.25 1.52
CA LYS A 220 -18.95 -0.15 0.24
C LYS A 220 -19.02 -1.67 0.07
N VAL A 221 -19.42 -2.10 -1.12
CA VAL A 221 -19.51 -3.49 -1.62
C VAL A 221 -18.86 -3.57 -3.01
N GLY A 222 -18.89 -4.73 -3.67
CA GLY A 222 -18.38 -4.86 -5.04
C GLY A 222 -17.04 -5.57 -5.16
N GLY A 223 -16.41 -5.88 -4.02
CA GLY A 223 -15.20 -6.68 -3.96
C GLY A 223 -15.51 -8.18 -4.00
N ASP A 224 -15.51 -8.80 -2.83
CA ASP A 224 -15.77 -10.23 -2.67
C ASP A 224 -17.13 -10.43 -2.01
N LEU A 225 -18.03 -11.16 -2.68
CA LEU A 225 -19.41 -11.29 -2.22
C LEU A 225 -19.51 -11.93 -0.82
N ALA A 226 -18.64 -12.86 -0.47
CA ALA A 226 -18.65 -13.46 0.87
C ALA A 226 -18.22 -12.45 1.94
N GLN A 227 -17.23 -11.60 1.65
CA GLN A 227 -16.83 -10.51 2.53
C GLN A 227 -17.90 -9.44 2.65
N ASP A 228 -18.58 -9.10 1.55
CA ASP A 228 -19.69 -8.15 1.55
C ASP A 228 -20.82 -8.66 2.47
N LYS A 229 -21.21 -9.94 2.34
CA LYS A 229 -22.19 -10.57 3.26
C LYS A 229 -21.73 -10.52 4.71
N GLN A 230 -20.47 -10.83 5.00
CA GLN A 230 -19.93 -10.77 6.36
C GLN A 230 -19.99 -9.35 6.94
N ARG A 231 -19.56 -8.35 6.18
CA ARG A 231 -19.58 -6.94 6.59
C ARG A 231 -21.00 -6.44 6.83
N LEU A 232 -21.93 -6.75 5.93
CA LEU A 232 -23.33 -6.37 6.08
C LEU A 232 -24.00 -7.07 7.27
N SER A 233 -23.64 -8.32 7.54
CA SER A 233 -24.07 -9.04 8.75
C SER A 233 -23.62 -8.33 10.02
N ILE A 234 -22.34 -7.94 10.11
CA ILE A 234 -21.80 -7.17 11.24
C ILE A 234 -22.52 -5.82 11.39
N ALA A 235 -22.76 -5.13 10.28
CA ALA A 235 -23.50 -3.87 10.30
C ALA A 235 -24.91 -4.05 10.87
N ARG A 236 -25.64 -5.07 10.41
CA ARG A 236 -26.99 -5.38 10.86
C ARG A 236 -27.06 -5.88 12.30
N GLU A 237 -26.04 -6.58 12.80
CA GLU A 237 -25.91 -6.92 14.22
C GLU A 237 -25.93 -5.66 15.10
N ILE A 238 -25.24 -4.60 14.65
CA ILE A 238 -25.08 -3.35 15.42
C ILE A 238 -26.27 -2.41 15.23
N ILE A 239 -26.59 -2.06 13.98
CA ILE A 239 -27.63 -1.06 13.69
C ILE A 239 -29.04 -1.66 13.75
N GLY A 240 -29.18 -2.98 13.65
CA GLY A 240 -30.47 -3.69 13.68
C GLY A 240 -31.25 -3.64 12.36
N PHE A 241 -32.26 -4.52 12.26
CA PHE A 241 -33.24 -4.52 11.17
C PHE A 241 -34.46 -3.64 11.48
N ASP A 242 -34.89 -3.59 12.75
CA ASP A 242 -36.18 -2.98 13.15
C ASP A 242 -36.04 -1.80 14.12
N LYS A 243 -34.85 -1.18 14.17
CA LYS A 243 -34.55 -0.05 15.09
C LYS A 243 -34.74 1.34 14.45
N GLY A 244 -35.39 1.40 13.29
CA GLY A 244 -35.53 2.63 12.49
C GLY A 244 -34.22 3.10 11.83
N ASN A 245 -33.24 2.21 11.68
CA ASN A 245 -31.95 2.49 11.04
C ASN A 245 -31.91 1.93 9.60
N VAL A 246 -31.47 2.75 8.67
CA VAL A 246 -31.44 2.47 7.23
C VAL A 246 -30.02 2.11 6.80
N LEU A 247 -29.90 1.07 5.98
CA LEU A 247 -28.65 0.62 5.38
C LEU A 247 -28.68 0.91 3.88
N MET A 248 -27.62 1.48 3.35
CA MET A 248 -27.37 1.66 1.92
C MET A 248 -26.08 0.92 1.55
N VAL A 249 -25.96 0.52 0.30
CA VAL A 249 -24.73 -0.09 -0.22
C VAL A 249 -24.28 0.61 -1.49
N ASP A 250 -22.99 0.56 -1.78
CA ASP A 250 -22.37 1.27 -2.89
C ASP A 250 -21.27 0.41 -3.53
N ALA A 251 -21.37 0.20 -4.85
CA ALA A 251 -20.43 -0.62 -5.61
C ALA A 251 -19.42 0.18 -6.44
N ASN A 252 -19.55 1.52 -6.52
CA ASN A 252 -18.67 2.39 -7.30
C ASN A 252 -18.39 1.87 -8.72
N GLN A 253 -19.46 1.52 -9.44
CA GLN A 253 -19.50 1.26 -10.88
C GLN A 253 -18.87 -0.07 -11.34
N VAL A 254 -18.42 -0.92 -10.41
CA VAL A 254 -17.54 -2.07 -10.76
C VAL A 254 -18.24 -3.20 -11.51
N TRP A 255 -19.57 -3.35 -11.39
CA TRP A 255 -20.26 -4.49 -11.96
C TRP A 255 -20.84 -4.21 -13.34
N SER A 256 -20.90 -5.26 -14.16
CA SER A 256 -21.80 -5.28 -15.32
C SER A 256 -23.25 -5.54 -14.89
N VAL A 257 -24.23 -5.23 -15.75
CA VAL A 257 -25.67 -5.37 -15.44
C VAL A 257 -26.06 -6.75 -14.88
N PRO A 258 -25.71 -7.89 -15.50
CA PRO A 258 -26.10 -9.20 -14.96
C PRO A 258 -25.47 -9.51 -13.60
N GLU A 259 -24.23 -9.07 -13.40
CA GLU A 259 -23.47 -9.26 -12.16
C GLU A 259 -24.08 -8.45 -11.01
N ALA A 260 -24.38 -7.17 -11.26
CA ALA A 260 -25.05 -6.32 -10.28
C ALA A 260 -26.38 -6.92 -9.80
N ILE A 261 -27.17 -7.46 -10.73
CA ILE A 261 -28.45 -8.12 -10.41
C ILE A 261 -28.20 -9.34 -9.53
N GLU A 262 -27.28 -10.23 -9.92
CA GLU A 262 -27.03 -11.47 -9.19
C GLU A 262 -26.47 -11.21 -7.79
N HIS A 263 -25.51 -10.29 -7.66
CA HIS A 263 -24.93 -9.95 -6.37
C HIS A 263 -25.97 -9.32 -5.44
N MET A 264 -26.75 -8.35 -5.93
CA MET A 264 -27.73 -7.66 -5.08
C MET A 264 -28.90 -8.55 -4.65
N LYS A 265 -29.29 -9.55 -5.46
CA LYS A 265 -30.25 -10.59 -5.01
C LYS A 265 -29.73 -11.33 -3.79
N GLN A 266 -28.44 -11.65 -3.76
CA GLN A 266 -27.82 -12.34 -2.64
C GLN A 266 -27.59 -11.44 -1.41
N LEU A 267 -27.59 -10.12 -1.59
CA LEU A 267 -27.49 -9.14 -0.50
C LEU A 267 -28.87 -8.68 0.01
N ALA A 268 -29.96 -9.12 -0.61
CA ALA A 268 -31.32 -8.72 -0.26
C ALA A 268 -31.70 -9.09 1.19
N GLU A 269 -31.11 -10.14 1.75
CA GLU A 269 -31.34 -10.54 3.16
C GLU A 269 -30.97 -9.42 4.15
N PHE A 270 -30.05 -8.52 3.79
CA PHE A 270 -29.64 -7.38 4.61
C PHE A 270 -30.53 -6.14 4.43
N LYS A 271 -31.58 -6.22 3.60
CA LYS A 271 -32.56 -5.14 3.34
C LYS A 271 -31.93 -3.77 3.05
N PRO A 272 -31.01 -3.63 2.08
CA PRO A 272 -30.48 -2.32 1.70
C PRO A 272 -31.62 -1.46 1.10
N TRP A 273 -31.66 -0.17 1.44
CA TRP A 273 -32.62 0.79 0.87
C TRP A 273 -32.38 0.98 -0.62
N PHE A 274 -31.11 1.15 -1.00
CA PHE A 274 -30.69 1.17 -2.39
C PHE A 274 -29.26 0.66 -2.56
N ILE A 275 -28.93 0.30 -3.80
CA ILE A 275 -27.57 0.17 -4.31
C ILE A 275 -27.17 1.42 -5.09
N GLU A 276 -26.05 2.03 -4.71
CA GLU A 276 -25.41 3.16 -5.36
C GLU A 276 -24.40 2.71 -6.40
N GLU A 277 -24.45 3.37 -7.57
CA GLU A 277 -23.61 3.16 -8.74
C GLU A 277 -23.31 1.67 -9.00
N PRO A 278 -24.33 0.83 -9.26
CA PRO A 278 -24.10 -0.60 -9.51
C PRO A 278 -23.32 -0.87 -10.80
N THR A 279 -23.30 0.05 -11.76
CA THR A 279 -22.64 -0.07 -13.07
C THR A 279 -22.14 1.31 -13.53
N SER A 280 -21.60 1.39 -14.74
CA SER A 280 -21.12 2.63 -15.37
C SER A 280 -22.10 3.82 -15.21
N PRO A 281 -21.62 5.01 -14.82
CA PRO A 281 -22.47 6.20 -14.60
C PRO A 281 -23.06 6.76 -15.90
N ASP A 282 -22.62 6.25 -17.06
CA ASP A 282 -23.15 6.61 -18.37
C ASP A 282 -24.25 5.64 -18.85
N ASP A 283 -24.42 4.48 -18.20
CA ASP A 283 -25.32 3.42 -18.63
C ASP A 283 -26.73 3.57 -18.03
N VAL A 284 -27.51 4.50 -18.59
CA VAL A 284 -28.90 4.77 -18.20
C VAL A 284 -29.78 3.52 -18.34
N LEU A 285 -29.61 2.77 -19.43
CA LEU A 285 -30.43 1.59 -19.71
C LEU A 285 -30.05 0.42 -18.80
N GLY A 286 -28.76 0.26 -18.49
CA GLY A 286 -28.27 -0.71 -17.52
C GLY A 286 -28.81 -0.46 -16.12
N HIS A 287 -28.77 0.79 -15.64
CA HIS A 287 -29.38 1.16 -14.36
C HIS A 287 -30.89 0.85 -14.33
N LYS A 288 -31.62 1.14 -15.41
CA LYS A 288 -33.04 0.78 -15.54
C LYS A 288 -33.27 -0.73 -15.47
N ALA A 289 -32.47 -1.52 -16.17
CA ALA A 289 -32.58 -2.98 -16.14
C ALA A 289 -32.31 -3.54 -14.74
N ILE A 290 -31.27 -3.05 -14.06
CA ILE A 290 -30.95 -3.42 -12.67
C ILE A 290 -32.11 -3.06 -11.75
N ARG A 291 -32.61 -1.82 -11.84
CA ARG A 291 -33.75 -1.34 -11.04
C ARG A 291 -34.99 -2.24 -11.20
N GLN A 292 -35.33 -2.58 -12.44
CA GLN A 292 -36.47 -3.47 -12.73
C GLN A 292 -36.29 -4.85 -12.09
N ALA A 293 -35.09 -5.41 -12.15
CA ALA A 293 -34.78 -6.72 -11.60
C ALA A 293 -34.73 -6.75 -10.06
N LEU A 294 -34.38 -5.62 -9.42
CA LEU A 294 -34.27 -5.50 -7.96
C LEU A 294 -35.59 -5.09 -7.28
N LYS A 295 -36.57 -4.59 -8.03
CA LYS A 295 -37.90 -4.22 -7.52
C LYS A 295 -38.58 -5.31 -6.67
N PRO A 296 -38.56 -6.62 -7.03
CA PRO A 296 -39.15 -7.68 -6.21
C PRO A 296 -38.50 -7.86 -4.83
N TYR A 297 -37.27 -7.37 -4.64
CA TYR A 297 -36.51 -7.44 -3.40
C TYR A 297 -36.63 -6.17 -2.55
N ASN A 298 -37.42 -5.19 -3.01
CA ASN A 298 -37.58 -3.88 -2.38
C ASN A 298 -36.24 -3.12 -2.19
N ILE A 299 -35.37 -3.21 -3.19
CA ILE A 299 -34.08 -2.51 -3.22
C ILE A 299 -34.14 -1.47 -4.35
N GLY A 300 -33.95 -0.20 -4.00
CA GLY A 300 -33.86 0.89 -4.99
C GLY A 300 -32.50 0.96 -5.69
N VAL A 301 -32.41 1.79 -6.73
CA VAL A 301 -31.15 2.09 -7.43
C VAL A 301 -30.84 3.59 -7.36
N ALA A 302 -29.61 3.92 -6.99
CA ALA A 302 -29.09 5.28 -6.91
C ALA A 302 -27.87 5.46 -7.84
N THR A 303 -27.74 6.65 -8.44
CA THR A 303 -26.51 7.07 -9.12
C THR A 303 -26.45 8.60 -9.19
N GLY A 304 -25.25 9.15 -9.42
CA GLY A 304 -25.11 10.52 -9.87
C GLY A 304 -23.81 11.23 -9.51
N GLU A 305 -22.98 10.70 -8.61
CA GLU A 305 -21.71 11.35 -8.22
C GLU A 305 -20.77 11.60 -9.42
N MET A 306 -20.85 10.72 -10.43
CA MET A 306 -20.11 10.84 -11.68
C MET A 306 -20.98 11.20 -12.89
N CYS A 307 -22.28 11.45 -12.71
CA CYS A 307 -23.17 11.84 -13.80
C CYS A 307 -22.77 13.22 -14.34
N GLN A 308 -22.42 13.25 -15.62
CA GLN A 308 -21.66 14.35 -16.22
C GLN A 308 -22.39 15.70 -16.33
N ASN A 309 -23.72 15.73 -16.47
CA ASN A 309 -24.50 16.96 -16.69
C ASN A 309 -26.01 16.75 -16.49
N ARG A 310 -26.78 17.84 -16.54
CA ARG A 310 -28.26 17.82 -16.47
C ARG A 310 -28.93 17.01 -17.58
N VAL A 311 -28.30 16.84 -18.74
CA VAL A 311 -28.87 16.08 -19.86
C VAL A 311 -28.84 14.57 -19.58
N MET A 312 -27.80 14.07 -18.92
CA MET A 312 -27.76 12.69 -18.46
C MET A 312 -28.72 12.46 -17.30
N PHE A 313 -28.78 13.38 -16.33
CA PHE A 313 -29.78 13.30 -15.25
C PHE A 313 -31.21 13.30 -15.79
N LYS A 314 -31.51 14.12 -16.79
CA LYS A 314 -32.80 14.08 -17.50
C LYS A 314 -33.13 12.67 -17.97
N GLN A 315 -32.19 11.98 -18.62
CA GLN A 315 -32.41 10.63 -19.14
C GLN A 315 -32.61 9.60 -18.01
N PHE A 316 -31.82 9.68 -16.94
CA PHE A 316 -32.01 8.81 -15.77
C PHE A 316 -33.40 8.98 -15.15
N LEU A 317 -33.85 10.22 -14.97
CA LEU A 317 -35.14 10.55 -14.36
C LEU A 317 -36.31 10.20 -15.29
N ALA A 318 -36.30 10.71 -16.52
CA ALA A 318 -37.41 10.53 -17.47
C ALA A 318 -37.60 9.08 -17.92
N SER A 319 -36.54 8.27 -17.93
CA SER A 319 -36.64 6.84 -18.28
C SER A 319 -37.06 5.95 -17.10
N GLY A 320 -37.08 6.50 -15.88
CA GLY A 320 -37.30 5.76 -14.63
C GLY A 320 -36.16 4.79 -14.31
N ALA A 321 -34.91 5.18 -14.57
CA ALA A 321 -33.74 4.32 -14.36
C ALA A 321 -33.25 4.28 -12.90
N ILE A 322 -33.64 5.26 -12.08
CA ILE A 322 -33.21 5.40 -10.69
C ILE A 322 -34.41 5.66 -9.76
N ASP A 323 -34.24 5.31 -8.50
CA ASP A 323 -35.15 5.64 -7.40
C ASP A 323 -34.64 6.80 -6.55
N ILE A 324 -33.33 7.05 -6.57
CA ILE A 324 -32.65 8.08 -5.79
C ILE A 324 -31.68 8.84 -6.70
N CYS A 325 -31.72 10.17 -6.67
CA CYS A 325 -30.87 11.01 -7.50
C CYS A 325 -29.74 11.62 -6.66
N GLN A 326 -28.48 11.37 -7.03
CA GLN A 326 -27.31 11.79 -6.25
C GLN A 326 -26.56 12.90 -6.97
N ILE A 327 -26.94 14.15 -6.73
CA ILE A 327 -26.19 15.30 -7.26
C ILE A 327 -24.83 15.42 -6.56
N ASP A 328 -23.87 16.04 -7.24
CA ASP A 328 -22.58 16.44 -6.69
C ASP A 328 -22.32 17.92 -7.04
N ALA A 329 -21.80 18.68 -6.07
CA ALA A 329 -21.67 20.13 -6.14
C ALA A 329 -20.64 20.62 -7.18
N CYS A 330 -19.69 19.78 -7.56
CA CYS A 330 -18.54 20.16 -8.39
C CYS A 330 -18.24 19.19 -9.54
N ARG A 331 -19.03 18.12 -9.69
CA ARG A 331 -19.14 17.30 -10.90
C ARG A 331 -19.85 18.04 -12.03
N LEU A 332 -20.95 18.70 -11.66
CA LEU A 332 -21.79 19.50 -12.55
C LEU A 332 -21.22 20.92 -12.69
N GLY A 333 -21.81 21.70 -13.60
CA GLY A 333 -21.48 23.10 -13.86
C GLY A 333 -21.92 24.07 -12.75
N GLY A 334 -21.66 23.73 -11.49
CA GLY A 334 -21.96 24.54 -10.31
C GLY A 334 -23.45 24.61 -9.95
N VAL A 335 -23.79 25.52 -9.03
CA VAL A 335 -25.14 25.70 -8.46
C VAL A 335 -26.23 25.75 -9.53
N ASN A 336 -26.00 26.48 -10.62
CA ASN A 336 -26.96 26.66 -11.71
C ASN A 336 -27.44 25.35 -12.32
N GLU A 337 -26.50 24.45 -12.64
CA GLU A 337 -26.84 23.17 -13.23
C GLU A 337 -27.45 22.22 -12.21
N VAL A 338 -26.99 22.28 -10.95
CA VAL A 338 -27.58 21.51 -9.85
C VAL A 338 -29.05 21.86 -9.65
N ILE A 339 -29.42 23.15 -9.63
CA ILE A 339 -30.83 23.57 -9.45
C ILE A 339 -31.72 23.00 -10.55
N ALA A 340 -31.23 22.94 -11.80
CA ALA A 340 -31.95 22.31 -12.89
C ALA A 340 -32.24 20.81 -12.62
N VAL A 341 -31.27 20.10 -12.05
CA VAL A 341 -31.43 18.68 -11.68
C VAL A 341 -32.37 18.52 -10.48
N LEU A 342 -32.29 19.39 -9.46
CA LEU A 342 -33.22 19.39 -8.32
C LEU A 342 -34.68 19.53 -8.79
N LEU A 343 -34.95 20.48 -9.70
CA LEU A 343 -36.28 20.71 -10.24
C LEU A 343 -36.78 19.53 -11.08
N MET A 344 -35.91 18.92 -11.89
CA MET A 344 -36.28 17.69 -12.62
C MET A 344 -36.59 16.55 -11.64
N ALA A 345 -35.78 16.34 -10.61
CA ALA A 345 -36.02 15.30 -9.61
C ALA A 345 -37.34 15.54 -8.87
N ALA A 346 -37.65 16.79 -8.50
CA ALA A 346 -38.94 17.17 -7.93
C ALA A 346 -40.11 16.88 -8.88
N LYS A 347 -39.99 17.22 -10.17
CA LYS A 347 -41.00 16.93 -11.20
C LYS A 347 -41.29 15.43 -11.32
N PHE A 348 -40.24 14.61 -11.34
CA PHE A 348 -40.36 13.16 -11.45
C PHE A 348 -40.58 12.46 -10.08
N ASN A 349 -40.73 13.23 -9.00
CA ASN A 349 -40.93 12.74 -7.63
C ASN A 349 -39.85 11.73 -7.18
N ILE A 350 -38.60 12.01 -7.54
CA ILE A 350 -37.42 11.24 -7.14
C ILE A 350 -36.68 12.03 -6.04
N PRO A 351 -36.47 11.46 -4.84
CA PRO A 351 -35.75 12.14 -3.78
C PRO A 351 -34.27 12.31 -4.14
N ILE A 352 -33.69 13.40 -3.64
CA ILE A 352 -32.28 13.75 -3.84
C ILE A 352 -31.47 13.29 -2.63
N VAL A 353 -30.48 12.42 -2.80
CA VAL A 353 -29.53 12.02 -1.74
C VAL A 353 -28.12 12.37 -2.23
N PRO A 354 -27.66 13.61 -2.02
CA PRO A 354 -26.43 14.07 -2.65
C PRO A 354 -25.20 13.30 -2.20
N HIS A 355 -24.22 13.23 -3.09
CA HIS A 355 -22.88 12.75 -2.80
C HIS A 355 -22.09 13.83 -2.02
N SER A 356 -21.30 13.39 -1.04
CA SER A 356 -20.42 14.28 -0.29
C SER A 356 -19.09 13.65 0.15
N GLY A 357 -18.70 12.51 -0.42
CA GLY A 357 -17.40 11.90 -0.16
C GLY A 357 -16.26 12.63 -0.88
N GLY A 358 -15.29 13.18 -0.14
CA GLY A 358 -14.13 13.85 -0.73
C GLY A 358 -13.60 14.98 0.15
N VAL A 359 -12.75 15.84 -0.43
CA VAL A 359 -12.32 17.07 0.25
C VAL A 359 -13.25 18.22 -0.14
N GLY A 360 -13.86 18.87 0.86
CA GLY A 360 -14.68 20.09 0.70
C GLY A 360 -16.08 19.90 0.10
N LEU A 361 -16.44 18.68 -0.29
CA LEU A 361 -17.78 18.38 -0.78
C LEU A 361 -18.85 18.54 0.30
N PRO A 362 -18.64 18.11 1.57
CA PRO A 362 -19.58 18.39 2.65
C PRO A 362 -19.84 19.89 2.84
N GLU A 363 -18.80 20.71 2.69
CA GLU A 363 -18.88 22.16 2.80
C GLU A 363 -19.75 22.78 1.70
N TYR A 364 -19.67 22.29 0.46
CA TYR A 364 -20.56 22.72 -0.62
C TYR A 364 -21.98 22.14 -0.49
N THR A 365 -22.09 20.82 -0.45
CA THR A 365 -23.34 20.12 -0.71
C THR A 365 -24.38 20.36 0.39
N GLN A 366 -23.97 20.71 1.61
CA GLN A 366 -24.88 21.14 2.67
C GLN A 366 -25.74 22.36 2.26
N HIS A 367 -25.21 23.28 1.46
CA HIS A 367 -26.00 24.41 0.94
C HIS A 367 -27.04 23.91 -0.06
N LEU A 368 -26.66 23.00 -0.96
CA LEU A 368 -27.52 22.45 -2.01
C LEU A 368 -28.67 21.62 -1.42
N SER A 369 -28.40 20.79 -0.41
CA SER A 369 -29.45 20.06 0.33
C SER A 369 -30.40 21.00 1.08
N THR A 370 -29.86 22.09 1.65
CA THR A 370 -30.69 23.10 2.32
C THR A 370 -31.58 23.84 1.31
N ILE A 371 -31.03 24.18 0.13
CA ILE A 371 -31.80 24.78 -0.98
C ILE A 371 -32.92 23.84 -1.41
N ASP A 372 -32.63 22.55 -1.64
CA ASP A 372 -33.66 21.58 -2.06
C ASP A 372 -34.82 21.55 -1.06
N TYR A 373 -34.52 21.38 0.23
CA TYR A 373 -35.54 21.29 1.27
C TYR A 373 -36.35 22.59 1.40
N VAL A 374 -35.69 23.75 1.47
CA VAL A 374 -36.36 25.02 1.74
C VAL A 374 -37.14 25.48 0.50
N VAL A 375 -36.56 25.36 -0.69
CA VAL A 375 -36.96 26.09 -1.89
C VAL A 375 -37.59 25.20 -2.97
N VAL A 376 -37.15 23.94 -3.12
CA VAL A 376 -37.52 23.11 -4.29
C VAL A 376 -38.49 21.99 -3.91
N SER A 377 -38.02 20.99 -3.16
CA SER A 377 -38.78 19.75 -2.92
C SER A 377 -39.72 19.85 -1.72
N GLY A 378 -39.38 20.66 -0.71
CA GLY A 378 -40.10 20.72 0.56
C GLY A 378 -39.99 19.45 1.41
N LYS A 379 -39.17 18.47 0.99
CA LYS A 379 -39.06 17.14 1.62
C LYS A 379 -37.66 16.96 2.19
N LYS A 380 -37.55 16.57 3.46
CA LYS A 380 -36.25 16.25 4.05
C LYS A 380 -35.67 15.03 3.37
N SER A 381 -34.41 15.14 2.98
CA SER A 381 -33.61 14.03 2.51
C SER A 381 -32.35 13.88 3.38
N VAL A 382 -31.51 12.90 3.09
CA VAL A 382 -30.27 12.64 3.82
C VAL A 382 -29.07 13.08 2.99
N LEU A 383 -28.05 13.62 3.65
CA LEU A 383 -26.77 14.03 3.05
C LEU A 383 -25.61 13.22 3.63
N GLU A 384 -24.67 12.83 2.78
CA GLU A 384 -23.50 12.04 3.14
C GLU A 384 -22.51 12.85 3.98
N TYR A 385 -22.14 12.37 5.17
CA TYR A 385 -21.05 12.95 5.95
C TYR A 385 -19.88 11.97 6.12
N VAL A 386 -18.68 12.46 5.82
CA VAL A 386 -17.42 11.75 5.91
C VAL A 386 -16.46 12.63 6.70
N ASP A 387 -16.10 12.23 7.92
CA ASP A 387 -15.36 13.06 8.90
C ASP A 387 -13.85 13.12 8.59
N HIS A 388 -13.49 13.78 7.48
CA HIS A 388 -12.10 13.87 7.01
C HIS A 388 -11.83 15.23 6.36
N LEU A 389 -10.64 15.79 6.60
CA LEU A 389 -10.10 16.99 5.94
C LEU A 389 -10.86 18.31 6.20
N HIS A 390 -11.90 18.30 7.04
CA HIS A 390 -12.65 19.49 7.44
C HIS A 390 -11.77 20.54 8.11
N GLU A 391 -10.71 20.12 8.81
CA GLU A 391 -9.74 20.99 9.46
C GLU A 391 -9.07 21.99 8.50
N HIS A 392 -9.11 21.72 7.20
CA HIS A 392 -8.52 22.57 6.15
C HIS A 392 -9.42 23.70 5.68
N PHE A 393 -10.66 23.85 6.16
CA PHE A 393 -11.59 24.91 5.76
C PHE A 393 -11.82 25.92 6.89
N PHE A 394 -12.07 27.19 6.55
CA PHE A 394 -12.40 28.22 7.56
C PHE A 394 -13.75 27.95 8.23
N HIS A 395 -14.72 27.49 7.45
CA HIS A 395 -16.10 27.24 7.87
C HIS A 395 -16.46 25.76 7.64
N PRO A 396 -15.87 24.83 8.40
CA PRO A 396 -16.07 23.40 8.19
C PRO A 396 -17.51 22.99 8.48
N SER A 397 -18.02 22.05 7.68
CA SER A 397 -19.29 21.39 7.95
C SER A 397 -19.21 20.56 9.24
N ARG A 398 -20.33 20.47 9.98
CA ARG A 398 -20.41 19.78 11.27
C ARG A 398 -21.73 19.08 11.41
N ILE A 399 -21.74 17.98 12.17
CA ILE A 399 -22.95 17.23 12.48
C ILE A 399 -23.27 17.33 13.97
N GLU A 400 -24.50 17.71 14.29
CA GLU A 400 -25.04 17.74 15.63
C GLU A 400 -26.39 17.00 15.67
N GLY A 401 -26.52 16.03 16.59
CA GLY A 401 -27.75 15.25 16.73
C GLY A 401 -28.18 14.47 15.48
N GLY A 402 -27.25 14.13 14.59
CA GLY A 402 -27.53 13.47 13.31
C GLY A 402 -27.99 14.39 12.19
N TYR A 403 -27.87 15.71 12.35
CA TYR A 403 -28.17 16.72 11.32
C TYR A 403 -26.95 17.56 11.02
N TYR A 404 -26.84 18.05 9.78
CA TYR A 404 -25.89 19.10 9.45
C TYR A 404 -26.25 20.38 10.18
N VAL A 405 -25.24 20.99 10.80
CA VAL A 405 -25.34 22.37 11.27
C VAL A 405 -25.44 23.26 10.04
N THR A 406 -26.53 24.00 9.92
CA THR A 406 -26.76 24.85 8.74
C THR A 406 -25.72 25.98 8.71
N PRO A 407 -25.01 26.18 7.58
CA PRO A 407 -23.95 27.19 7.51
C PRO A 407 -24.55 28.60 7.54
N MET A 408 -24.01 29.46 8.40
CA MET A 408 -24.46 30.85 8.58
C MET A 408 -23.44 31.89 8.11
N ASP A 409 -22.19 31.47 7.92
CA ASP A 409 -21.10 32.35 7.49
C ASP A 409 -21.23 32.75 6.00
N PRO A 410 -20.78 33.96 5.61
CA PRO A 410 -20.82 34.40 4.22
C PRO A 410 -19.99 33.51 3.28
N GLY A 411 -20.50 33.27 2.07
CA GLY A 411 -19.82 32.47 1.07
C GLY A 411 -20.39 31.06 0.91
N TYR A 412 -19.56 30.19 0.35
CA TYR A 412 -19.91 28.81 0.00
C TYR A 412 -19.12 27.76 0.80
N SER A 413 -18.57 28.16 1.95
CA SER A 413 -17.87 27.32 2.94
C SER A 413 -16.57 26.63 2.47
N VAL A 414 -16.15 26.82 1.23
CA VAL A 414 -14.97 26.13 0.64
C VAL A 414 -13.67 26.91 0.71
N GLU A 415 -13.65 28.08 1.36
CA GLU A 415 -12.40 28.80 1.56
C GLU A 415 -11.45 27.96 2.43
N MET A 416 -10.35 27.52 1.82
CA MET A 416 -9.33 26.72 2.48
C MET A 416 -8.44 27.59 3.36
N LYS A 417 -8.07 27.05 4.53
CA LYS A 417 -7.05 27.62 5.38
C LYS A 417 -5.71 27.63 4.64
N PRO A 418 -4.94 28.71 4.76
CA PRO A 418 -3.73 28.83 3.99
C PRO A 418 -2.69 27.76 4.35
N GLU A 419 -2.63 27.26 5.60
CA GLU A 419 -1.76 26.15 6.10
C GLU A 419 -1.58 25.02 5.07
N THR A 420 -2.70 24.65 4.46
CA THR A 420 -2.88 23.60 3.45
C THR A 420 -2.12 23.88 2.13
N GLU A 421 -1.80 25.13 1.87
CA GLU A 421 -1.26 25.68 0.62
C GLU A 421 0.27 25.83 0.64
N LEU A 422 0.88 26.00 1.82
CA LEU A 422 2.32 26.25 1.98
C LEU A 422 3.20 25.13 1.41
N LEU A 423 2.74 23.88 1.56
CA LEU A 423 3.50 22.68 1.15
C LEU A 423 3.67 22.55 -0.38
N ASN A 424 2.89 23.28 -1.18
CA ASN A 424 2.86 23.14 -2.64
C ASN A 424 3.59 24.25 -3.42
N GLN A 425 4.09 25.30 -2.76
CA GLN A 425 4.66 26.48 -3.44
C GLN A 425 6.06 26.26 -4.07
N ASP A 426 6.92 25.38 -3.51
CA ASP A 426 8.17 24.95 -4.17
C ASP A 426 8.59 23.53 -3.76
N ARG A 427 8.08 22.52 -4.49
CA ARG A 427 8.35 21.10 -4.24
C ARG A 427 9.83 20.69 -4.43
N LYS A 428 10.71 21.56 -4.94
CA LYS A 428 12.16 21.27 -5.07
C LYS A 428 12.94 21.64 -3.82
N LEU A 429 12.44 22.60 -3.03
CA LEU A 429 13.13 23.17 -1.87
C LEU A 429 12.38 22.96 -0.54
N ARG A 430 11.06 22.80 -0.63
CA ARG A 430 10.14 22.60 0.49
C ARG A 430 9.43 21.27 0.29
N PHE A 431 9.59 20.36 1.25
CA PHE A 431 8.85 19.11 1.26
C PHE A 431 8.41 18.82 2.68
N GLY A 432 7.16 18.40 2.84
CA GLY A 432 6.56 18.17 4.13
C GLY A 432 5.39 17.21 4.04
N TYR A 433 5.01 16.68 5.20
CA TYR A 433 3.77 15.94 5.41
C TYR A 433 2.84 16.82 6.25
N ALA A 434 1.58 16.42 6.45
CA ALA A 434 0.52 17.27 7.02
C ALA A 434 0.94 18.15 8.24
N ASP A 435 1.85 17.66 9.10
CA ASP A 435 2.25 18.35 10.34
C ASP A 435 3.70 18.87 10.37
N ASP A 436 4.54 18.53 9.38
CA ASP A 436 6.00 18.75 9.43
C ASP A 436 6.54 19.33 8.11
N ILE A 437 7.23 20.46 8.17
CA ILE A 437 7.85 21.13 7.00
C ILE A 437 9.37 20.97 7.05
N ASN A 438 9.96 20.46 5.98
CA ASN A 438 11.41 20.46 5.78
C ASN A 438 11.84 21.53 4.77
N LEU A 439 12.80 22.36 5.16
CA LEU A 439 13.48 23.32 4.28
C LEU A 439 14.90 22.83 3.97
N TYR A 440 15.27 22.88 2.69
CA TYR A 440 16.57 22.39 2.22
C TYR A 440 17.27 23.39 1.31
N ARG A 441 18.51 23.76 1.67
CA ARG A 441 19.40 24.62 0.87
C ARG A 441 20.79 23.99 0.69
N VAL A 442 21.41 24.24 -0.45
CA VAL A 442 22.78 23.80 -0.80
C VAL A 442 23.50 24.92 -1.49
N SER A 443 24.66 25.31 -0.94
CA SER A 443 25.56 26.28 -1.56
C SER A 443 27.03 25.97 -1.21
N HIS A 444 27.94 26.91 -1.50
CA HIS A 444 29.36 26.78 -1.19
C HIS A 444 29.71 27.21 0.25
N SER A 445 28.78 27.84 0.98
CA SER A 445 28.98 28.38 2.33
C SER A 445 27.81 28.05 3.27
N LEU A 446 28.10 27.84 4.56
CA LEU A 446 27.04 27.70 5.56
C LEU A 446 26.29 29.03 5.78
N ASP A 447 26.99 30.16 5.72
CA ASP A 447 26.39 31.49 5.92
C ASP A 447 25.40 31.82 4.80
N GLU A 448 25.73 31.49 3.55
CA GLU A 448 24.82 31.67 2.41
C GLU A 448 23.58 30.79 2.55
N ASN A 449 23.74 29.53 2.94
CA ASN A 449 22.59 28.66 3.23
C ASN A 449 21.71 29.22 4.36
N VAL A 450 22.32 29.75 5.42
CA VAL A 450 21.60 30.37 6.53
C VAL A 450 20.84 31.60 6.08
N ALA A 451 21.43 32.46 5.25
CA ALA A 451 20.76 33.65 4.70
C ALA A 451 19.54 33.27 3.85
N LEU A 452 19.70 32.28 2.94
CA LEU A 452 18.61 31.78 2.12
C LEU A 452 17.50 31.11 2.95
N LEU A 453 17.87 30.35 3.99
CA LEU A 453 16.90 29.76 4.90
C LEU A 453 16.19 30.81 5.76
N ALA A 454 16.88 31.90 6.14
CA ALA A 454 16.27 33.01 6.86
C ALA A 454 15.23 33.72 5.98
N GLU A 455 15.53 33.94 4.70
CA GLU A 455 14.59 34.49 3.72
C GLU A 455 13.39 33.55 3.50
N ASP A 456 13.62 32.24 3.36
CA ASP A 456 12.55 31.24 3.28
C ASP A 456 11.66 31.27 4.53
N LEU A 457 12.26 31.30 5.73
CA LEU A 457 11.53 31.35 6.99
C LEU A 457 10.79 32.68 7.16
N LYS A 458 11.37 33.80 6.72
CA LYS A 458 10.69 35.10 6.72
C LYS A 458 9.48 35.05 5.81
N SER A 459 9.63 34.56 4.58
CA SER A 459 8.52 34.35 3.65
C SER A 459 7.45 33.42 4.24
N ILE A 460 7.83 32.32 4.91
CA ILE A 460 6.91 31.39 5.56
C ILE A 460 6.21 32.05 6.77
N ASN A 461 6.92 32.84 7.56
CA ASN A 461 6.37 33.53 8.74
C ASN A 461 5.48 34.72 8.35
N GLU A 462 5.85 35.51 7.35
CA GLU A 462 5.03 36.58 6.78
C GLU A 462 3.74 36.00 6.21
N TRP A 463 3.88 34.92 5.47
CA TRP A 463 2.75 34.14 5.01
C TRP A 463 1.95 33.59 6.20
N GLY A 464 2.59 33.06 7.24
CA GLY A 464 1.91 32.56 8.43
C GLY A 464 1.10 33.66 9.11
N ALA A 465 1.71 34.82 9.32
CA ALA A 465 1.09 36.00 9.93
C ALA A 465 -0.07 36.55 9.09
N ALA A 466 0.09 36.63 7.76
CA ALA A 466 -0.96 37.02 6.83
C ALA A 466 -2.17 36.10 6.91
N ASN A 467 -1.94 34.83 7.27
CA ASN A 467 -2.93 33.77 7.29
C ASN A 467 -3.36 33.33 8.71
N LYS A 468 -2.94 34.05 9.76
CA LYS A 468 -3.22 33.76 11.18
C LYS A 468 -2.69 32.40 11.68
N ILE A 469 -1.63 31.93 11.05
CA ILE A 469 -0.93 30.68 11.32
C ILE A 469 0.33 30.98 12.09
N THR A 470 0.49 30.35 13.24
CA THR A 470 1.70 30.50 14.05
C THR A 470 2.48 29.19 14.02
N PHE A 471 3.65 29.20 13.38
CA PHE A 471 4.57 28.07 13.43
C PHE A 471 5.22 28.00 14.80
N ALA A 472 5.03 26.88 15.51
CA ALA A 472 5.66 26.56 16.80
C ALA A 472 7.18 26.80 16.77
N PRO A 473 7.68 27.95 17.27
CA PRO A 473 9.09 28.30 17.18
C PRO A 473 9.97 27.32 17.97
N GLU A 474 9.39 26.68 18.99
CA GLU A 474 10.01 25.67 19.85
C GLU A 474 10.24 24.31 19.17
N LYS A 475 9.54 24.04 18.06
CA LYS A 475 9.71 22.79 17.28
C LYS A 475 10.70 22.92 16.13
N ARG A 476 11.25 24.12 15.88
CA ARG A 476 12.20 24.37 14.79
C ARG A 476 13.55 23.75 15.12
N GLU A 477 14.00 22.81 14.30
CA GLU A 477 15.34 22.20 14.41
C GLU A 477 16.19 22.52 13.17
N LEU A 478 17.47 22.84 13.37
CA LEU A 478 18.42 23.12 12.29
C LEU A 478 19.61 22.14 12.32
N ILE A 479 20.00 21.62 11.15
CA ILE A 479 21.19 20.78 10.99
C ILE A 479 22.04 21.23 9.79
N HIS A 480 23.32 21.47 10.04
CA HIS A 480 24.30 21.79 9.00
C HIS A 480 25.08 20.56 8.54
N LEU A 481 24.89 20.12 7.30
CA LEU A 481 25.64 19.01 6.73
C LEU A 481 26.85 19.51 5.92
N THR A 482 28.00 19.68 6.57
CA THR A 482 29.23 20.22 5.96
C THR A 482 30.42 19.27 6.03
N ARG A 483 31.36 19.41 5.08
CA ARG A 483 32.67 18.75 5.11
C ARG A 483 33.74 19.57 5.83
N GLN A 484 33.48 20.84 6.12
CA GLN A 484 34.41 21.69 6.85
C GLN A 484 34.65 21.13 8.25
N LYS A 485 35.92 21.08 8.64
CA LYS A 485 36.33 20.66 9.99
C LYS A 485 36.32 21.90 10.89
N GLY A 486 35.60 21.84 12.01
CA GLY A 486 35.52 22.95 12.97
C GLY A 486 34.18 23.01 13.68
N LEU A 487 34.06 23.92 14.64
CA LEU A 487 32.82 24.16 15.38
C LEU A 487 31.88 25.14 14.67
N HIS A 488 32.38 25.87 13.66
CA HIS A 488 31.59 26.87 12.93
C HIS A 488 30.28 26.27 12.39
N ALA A 489 29.17 26.79 12.90
CA ALA A 489 27.80 26.37 12.62
C ALA A 489 26.93 27.60 12.85
N PRO A 490 26.79 28.48 11.84
CA PRO A 490 26.06 29.73 12.00
C PRO A 490 24.58 29.43 12.30
N PRO A 491 23.97 30.11 13.28
CA PRO A 491 22.54 30.01 13.52
C PRO A 491 21.76 30.80 12.48
N ILE A 492 20.48 30.47 12.29
CA ILE A 492 19.57 31.34 11.55
C ILE A 492 19.10 32.43 12.50
N GLN A 493 19.38 33.68 12.12
CA GLN A 493 18.93 34.86 12.86
C GLN A 493 17.64 35.36 12.23
N LEU A 494 16.54 35.31 13.00
CA LEU A 494 15.27 35.94 12.67
C LEU A 494 15.09 37.19 13.55
N GLU A 495 14.11 38.03 13.23
CA GLU A 495 13.83 39.28 13.96
C GLU A 495 13.43 39.02 15.43
N ASP A 496 12.79 37.89 15.72
CA ASP A 496 12.22 37.51 17.02
C ASP A 496 12.89 36.30 17.69
N GLN A 497 13.70 35.52 16.95
CA GLN A 497 14.27 34.26 17.43
C GLN A 497 15.61 33.93 16.75
N THR A 498 16.50 33.26 17.48
CA THR A 498 17.68 32.60 16.91
C THR A 498 17.47 31.09 16.86
N ILE A 499 17.51 30.49 15.67
CA ILE A 499 17.45 29.03 15.51
C ILE A 499 18.89 28.50 15.49
N HIS A 500 19.28 27.90 16.61
CA HIS A 500 20.61 27.31 16.73
C HIS A 500 20.69 25.94 16.04
N PRO A 501 21.75 25.66 15.28
CA PRO A 501 21.96 24.35 14.71
C PRO A 501 22.28 23.35 15.82
N ILE A 502 21.96 22.07 15.59
CA ILE A 502 22.37 21.01 16.52
C ILE A 502 23.89 21.06 16.77
N ALA A 503 24.27 21.31 18.02
CA ALA A 503 25.67 21.48 18.39
C ALA A 503 26.43 20.14 18.34
N PRO A 504 27.74 20.14 18.05
CA PRO A 504 28.60 18.99 18.36
C PRO A 504 28.69 18.84 19.88
N ALA A 505 28.46 17.63 20.41
CA ALA A 505 28.41 17.35 21.84
C ALA A 505 29.59 17.96 22.64
N GLN A 506 29.31 18.85 23.58
CA GLN A 506 30.16 19.06 24.77
C GLN A 506 29.63 18.11 25.87
N GLY A 507 30.47 17.22 26.40
CA GLY A 507 30.07 16.35 27.53
C GLY A 507 29.41 14.99 27.18
N GLY A 508 29.49 14.50 25.94
CA GLY A 508 29.19 13.10 25.62
C GLY A 508 27.74 12.74 25.25
N SER A 509 26.78 13.66 25.34
CA SER A 509 25.43 13.47 24.76
C SER A 509 25.42 13.92 23.29
N GLN A 510 25.28 12.99 22.35
CA GLN A 510 25.17 13.33 20.92
C GLN A 510 23.83 13.99 20.61
N THR A 511 23.84 15.30 20.35
CA THR A 511 22.74 16.05 19.76
C THR A 511 22.47 15.58 18.32
N ALA A 512 21.21 15.29 18.00
CA ALA A 512 20.78 14.83 16.69
C ALA A 512 19.30 15.14 16.49
N LEU A 513 18.96 15.55 15.27
CA LEU A 513 17.64 15.94 14.79
C LEU A 513 16.85 14.69 14.41
N ARG A 514 15.56 14.61 14.76
CA ARG A 514 14.71 13.47 14.42
C ARG A 514 13.80 13.84 13.24
N TRP A 515 13.92 13.12 12.12
CA TRP A 515 13.04 13.31 10.96
C TRP A 515 12.50 11.96 10.47
N LEU A 516 11.17 11.84 10.36
CA LEU A 516 10.48 10.59 9.99
C LEU A 516 11.00 9.38 10.79
N GLY A 517 11.24 9.56 12.09
CA GLY A 517 11.76 8.51 12.97
C GLY A 517 13.24 8.16 12.79
N VAL A 518 14.01 8.85 11.95
CA VAL A 518 15.47 8.66 11.82
C VAL A 518 16.19 9.81 12.50
N TRP A 519 17.20 9.50 13.33
CA TRP A 519 18.01 10.53 13.99
C TRP A 519 19.26 10.86 13.18
N PHE A 520 19.38 12.11 12.74
CA PHE A 520 20.49 12.64 11.98
C PHE A 520 21.38 13.51 12.87
N ASP A 521 22.64 13.10 13.02
CA ASP A 521 23.67 13.95 13.62
C ASP A 521 24.47 14.66 12.53
N ARG A 522 25.14 15.76 12.89
CA ARG A 522 25.93 16.61 11.98
C ARG A 522 26.94 15.82 11.14
N GLY A 523 27.55 14.78 11.72
CA GLY A 523 28.53 13.93 11.05
C GLY A 523 27.93 12.79 10.23
N LEU A 524 26.60 12.66 10.22
CA LEU A 524 25.87 11.52 9.68
C LEU A 524 26.46 10.20 10.19
N THR A 525 26.77 10.15 11.49
CA THR A 525 27.30 8.94 12.13
C THR A 525 26.22 7.91 12.42
N PHE A 526 24.97 8.35 12.63
CA PHE A 526 23.80 7.52 12.98
C PHE A 526 23.97 6.74 14.30
N LYS A 527 24.90 7.17 15.15
CA LYS A 527 25.14 6.51 16.44
C LYS A 527 23.95 6.68 17.39
N LYS A 528 23.40 7.90 17.51
CA LYS A 528 22.18 8.17 18.27
C LYS A 528 21.01 7.33 17.76
N HIS A 529 20.79 7.31 16.44
CA HIS A 529 19.74 6.49 15.81
C HIS A 529 19.83 5.02 16.23
N VAL A 530 21.01 4.41 16.11
CA VAL A 530 21.21 3.01 16.51
C VAL A 530 21.08 2.81 18.02
N ALA A 531 21.51 3.76 18.85
CA ALA A 531 21.33 3.69 20.30
C ALA A 531 19.84 3.66 20.69
N GLU A 532 19.04 4.56 20.12
CA GLU A 532 17.59 4.66 20.37
C GLU A 532 16.86 3.39 19.93
N ARG A 533 17.14 2.93 18.70
CA ARG A 533 16.54 1.69 18.17
C ARG A 533 16.95 0.47 18.98
N ALA A 534 18.21 0.37 19.40
CA ALA A 534 18.66 -0.69 20.29
C ALA A 534 18.02 -0.62 21.68
N ALA A 535 17.83 0.58 22.25
CA ALA A 535 17.15 0.76 23.53
C ALA A 535 15.68 0.32 23.45
N GLN A 536 14.96 0.75 22.41
CA GLN A 536 13.58 0.33 22.16
C GLN A 536 13.46 -1.18 21.96
N ALA A 537 14.34 -1.77 21.14
CA ALA A 537 14.41 -3.21 20.94
C ALA A 537 14.68 -4.00 22.23
N ARG A 538 15.55 -3.49 23.11
CA ARG A 538 15.81 -4.09 24.44
C ARG A 538 14.58 -4.06 25.35
N LYS A 539 13.77 -3.00 25.31
CA LYS A 539 12.50 -2.96 26.07
C LYS A 539 11.58 -4.11 25.64
N VAL A 540 11.44 -4.33 24.33
CA VAL A 540 10.64 -5.45 23.78
C VAL A 540 11.26 -6.80 24.14
N ALA A 541 12.59 -6.93 24.09
CA ALA A 541 13.28 -8.15 24.52
C ALA A 541 13.02 -8.46 26.00
N ASN A 542 12.95 -7.45 26.86
CA ASN A 542 12.61 -7.63 28.28
C ASN A 542 11.17 -8.10 28.47
N HIS A 543 10.22 -7.59 27.68
CA HIS A 543 8.84 -8.12 27.69
C HIS A 543 8.80 -9.58 27.23
N LEU A 544 9.50 -9.94 26.15
CA LEU A 544 9.60 -11.36 25.74
C LEU A 544 10.17 -12.24 26.85
N ARG A 545 11.16 -11.72 27.59
CA ARG A 545 11.75 -12.44 28.72
C ARG A 545 10.76 -12.68 29.86
N SER A 546 9.74 -11.84 30.03
CA SER A 546 8.70 -12.05 31.04
C SER A 546 7.76 -13.21 30.71
N LEU A 547 7.68 -13.63 29.44
CA LEU A 547 6.78 -14.69 28.98
C LEU A 547 7.31 -16.10 29.24
N ALA A 548 8.60 -16.25 29.56
CA ALA A 548 9.22 -17.54 29.74
C ALA A 548 10.44 -17.52 30.68
N ASN A 549 10.65 -18.62 31.39
CA ASN A 549 11.87 -18.87 32.17
C ASN A 549 12.60 -20.12 31.64
N THR A 550 13.50 -20.72 32.42
CA THR A 550 14.23 -21.93 32.00
C THR A 550 13.34 -23.17 31.92
N ALA A 551 12.22 -23.20 32.65
CA ALA A 551 11.34 -24.35 32.78
C ALA A 551 9.97 -24.15 32.11
N HIS A 552 9.39 -22.97 32.22
CA HIS A 552 8.00 -22.65 31.85
C HIS A 552 7.94 -21.54 30.78
N GLY A 553 6.83 -21.50 30.04
CA GLY A 553 6.56 -20.53 28.99
C GLY A 553 6.50 -21.17 27.58
N PRO A 554 6.26 -20.37 26.54
CA PRO A 554 6.11 -20.86 25.17
C PRO A 554 7.36 -21.57 24.63
N PRO A 555 7.19 -22.45 23.62
CA PRO A 555 8.32 -23.01 22.88
C PRO A 555 9.26 -21.92 22.38
N ALA A 556 10.57 -22.18 22.41
CA ALA A 556 11.57 -21.23 21.95
C ALA A 556 11.37 -20.84 20.47
N GLY A 557 10.81 -21.73 19.66
CA GLY A 557 10.44 -21.46 18.27
C GLY A 557 9.44 -20.31 18.12
N SER A 558 8.44 -20.24 19.01
CA SER A 558 7.45 -19.16 19.06
C SER A 558 8.07 -17.83 19.51
N LEU A 559 8.92 -17.85 20.53
CA LEU A 559 9.63 -16.64 21.00
C LEU A 559 10.62 -16.13 19.94
N ARG A 560 11.27 -17.02 19.19
CA ARG A 560 12.10 -16.68 18.04
C ARG A 560 11.29 -15.97 16.96
N LYS A 561 10.11 -16.51 16.61
CA LYS A 561 9.20 -15.86 15.65
C LYS A 561 8.84 -14.46 16.13
N ALA A 562 8.46 -14.29 17.40
CA ALA A 562 8.16 -12.98 17.98
C ALA A 562 9.37 -12.02 17.93
N ALA A 563 10.59 -12.49 18.23
CA ALA A 563 11.78 -11.65 18.12
C ALA A 563 12.08 -11.23 16.67
N ILE A 564 11.96 -12.14 15.70
CA ILE A 564 12.14 -11.82 14.27
C ILE A 564 11.08 -10.84 13.78
N THR A 565 9.84 -10.98 14.21
CA THR A 565 8.72 -10.13 13.75
C THR A 565 8.67 -8.77 14.46
N CYS A 566 9.06 -8.69 15.73
CA CYS A 566 8.88 -7.46 16.52
C CYS A 566 10.20 -6.73 16.82
N ILE A 567 11.30 -7.44 17.06
CA ILE A 567 12.57 -6.82 17.50
C ILE A 567 13.45 -6.47 16.30
N LEU A 568 13.56 -7.38 15.34
CA LEU A 568 14.44 -7.17 14.18
C LEU A 568 14.03 -5.94 13.34
N PRO A 569 12.74 -5.68 13.05
CA PRO A 569 12.32 -4.48 12.32
C PRO A 569 12.65 -3.19 13.08
N ILE A 570 12.53 -3.18 14.42
CA ILE A 570 12.91 -2.02 15.24
C ILE A 570 14.42 -1.74 15.09
N LEU A 571 15.25 -2.78 15.21
CA LEU A 571 16.71 -2.65 15.11
C LEU A 571 17.20 -2.22 13.73
N LEU A 572 16.54 -2.71 12.67
CA LEU A 572 16.94 -2.44 11.28
C LEU A 572 16.25 -1.21 10.69
N TYR A 573 15.38 -0.54 11.43
CA TYR A 573 14.64 0.62 10.95
C TYR A 573 15.59 1.70 10.40
N GLY A 574 15.40 2.07 9.13
CA GLY A 574 16.21 3.07 8.44
C GLY A 574 17.63 2.62 8.08
N ALA A 575 17.96 1.33 8.14
CA ALA A 575 19.28 0.80 7.77
C ALA A 575 19.72 1.20 6.35
N GLU A 576 18.77 1.34 5.43
CA GLU A 576 18.97 1.79 4.04
C GLU A 576 19.61 3.19 3.96
N THR A 577 19.37 4.03 4.97
CA THR A 577 19.89 5.40 5.03
C THR A 577 21.36 5.45 5.44
N TRP A 578 21.85 4.49 6.24
CA TRP A 578 23.16 4.57 6.90
C TRP A 578 24.10 3.40 6.63
N TYR A 579 23.64 2.15 6.50
CA TYR A 579 24.49 0.97 6.39
C TYR A 579 24.98 0.69 4.95
N GLU A 580 26.30 0.57 4.75
CA GLU A 580 26.92 0.23 3.44
C GLU A 580 27.68 -1.12 3.46
N GLY A 581 27.69 -1.82 4.59
CA GLY A 581 28.61 -2.92 4.86
C GLY A 581 29.82 -2.48 5.69
N ARG A 582 30.64 -3.44 6.17
CA ARG A 582 31.84 -3.16 6.98
C ARG A 582 32.96 -2.47 6.20
N THR A 583 33.00 -2.71 4.89
CA THR A 583 33.98 -2.13 3.98
C THR A 583 33.31 -1.63 2.71
N LYS A 584 33.97 -0.73 1.98
CA LYS A 584 33.52 -0.20 0.69
C LYS A 584 34.69 0.03 -0.26
N ASN A 585 34.38 0.16 -1.56
CA ASN A 585 35.39 0.50 -2.56
C ASN A 585 35.96 1.91 -2.31
N PRO A 586 37.28 2.12 -2.46
CA PRO A 586 37.89 3.43 -2.32
C PRO A 586 37.43 4.37 -3.44
N ARG A 587 37.37 5.69 -3.15
CA ARG A 587 36.98 6.72 -4.14
C ARG A 587 37.98 6.85 -5.30
N ILE A 588 39.23 6.44 -5.10
CA ILE A 588 40.30 6.44 -6.09
C ILE A 588 41.01 5.09 -5.94
N ALA A 589 41.05 4.31 -7.03
CA ALA A 589 41.89 3.11 -7.10
C ALA A 589 43.36 3.55 -7.13
N ARG A 590 44.14 3.16 -6.12
CA ARG A 590 45.59 3.35 -6.10
C ARG A 590 46.23 1.95 -6.09
N VAL A 591 47.16 1.71 -7.01
CA VAL A 591 47.79 0.41 -7.28
C VAL A 591 48.43 -0.22 -6.02
N SER A 592 48.81 0.59 -5.03
CA SER A 592 49.52 0.16 -3.81
C SER A 592 48.68 -0.01 -2.53
N ARG A 593 47.34 0.05 -2.57
CA ARG A 593 46.49 -0.04 -1.35
C ARG A 593 45.41 -1.13 -1.42
N LYS A 594 44.99 -1.60 -0.23
CA LYS A 594 43.92 -2.61 -0.04
C LYS A 594 42.69 -2.29 -0.91
N PRO A 595 42.03 -3.32 -1.48
CA PRO A 595 40.94 -3.15 -2.44
C PRO A 595 39.68 -2.52 -1.84
N THR A 596 39.55 -2.49 -0.51
CA THR A 596 38.42 -1.88 0.21
C THR A 596 38.88 -1.09 1.43
N VAL A 597 38.06 -0.14 1.89
CA VAL A 597 38.28 0.68 3.09
C VAL A 597 37.14 0.51 4.10
N SER A 598 37.44 0.62 5.40
CA SER A 598 36.44 0.50 6.47
C SER A 598 35.38 1.60 6.39
N THR A 599 34.13 1.24 6.69
CA THR A 599 33.00 2.17 6.86
C THR A 599 32.81 2.65 8.30
N ARG A 600 33.65 2.19 9.23
CA ARG A 600 33.65 2.57 10.67
C ARG A 600 32.35 2.25 11.43
N VAL A 601 31.61 1.22 11.01
CA VAL A 601 30.34 0.76 11.64
C VAL A 601 30.51 -0.22 12.81
N GLY A 602 31.74 -0.45 13.30
CA GLY A 602 32.01 -1.46 14.32
C GLY A 602 31.25 -1.24 15.63
N TRP A 603 31.12 0.02 16.06
CA TRP A 603 30.32 0.38 17.24
C TRP A 603 28.84 0.04 17.03
N HIS A 604 28.27 0.39 15.86
CA HIS A 604 26.85 0.13 15.54
C HIS A 604 26.54 -1.36 15.57
N LEU A 605 27.41 -2.18 14.97
CA LEU A 605 27.27 -3.63 14.99
C LEU A 605 27.26 -4.17 16.43
N THR A 606 28.15 -3.67 17.27
CA THR A 606 28.24 -4.09 18.68
C THR A 606 26.97 -3.72 19.46
N THR A 607 26.47 -2.50 19.29
CA THR A 607 25.25 -2.02 19.95
C THR A 607 24.01 -2.83 19.54
N ILE A 608 23.89 -3.16 18.25
CA ILE A 608 22.78 -3.99 17.74
C ILE A 608 22.93 -5.43 18.23
N ASP A 609 24.14 -6.00 18.20
CA ASP A 609 24.40 -7.34 18.71
C ASP A 609 24.02 -7.46 20.19
N GLN A 610 24.30 -6.46 21.02
CA GLN A 610 23.88 -6.48 22.43
C GLN A 610 22.35 -6.61 22.59
N ALA A 611 21.56 -5.90 21.78
CA ALA A 611 20.11 -6.01 21.79
C ALA A 611 19.63 -7.39 21.27
N LEU A 612 20.24 -7.90 20.20
CA LEU A 612 19.95 -9.23 19.67
C LEU A 612 20.30 -10.36 20.65
N ILE A 613 21.39 -10.21 21.41
CA ILE A 613 21.77 -11.17 22.46
C ILE A 613 20.77 -11.12 23.62
N ALA A 614 20.29 -9.93 24.01
CA ALA A 614 19.24 -9.82 25.02
C ALA A 614 17.95 -10.55 24.58
N ALA A 615 17.54 -10.38 23.32
CA ALA A 615 16.40 -11.11 22.75
C ALA A 615 16.66 -12.62 22.69
N THR A 616 17.85 -13.03 22.25
CA THR A 616 18.24 -14.45 22.18
C THR A 616 18.22 -15.13 23.55
N LYS A 617 18.64 -14.42 24.60
CA LYS A 617 18.54 -14.90 26.00
C LYS A 617 17.10 -14.99 26.51
N ALA A 618 16.17 -14.23 25.95
CA ALA A 618 14.73 -14.40 26.23
C ALA A 618 14.16 -15.63 25.51
N ILE A 619 14.66 -15.94 24.30
CA ILE A 619 14.23 -17.09 23.50
C ILE A 619 14.65 -18.40 24.16
N LEU A 620 15.95 -18.56 24.42
CA LEU A 620 16.55 -19.83 24.83
C LEU A 620 16.56 -20.01 26.36
N PRO A 621 16.25 -21.22 26.88
CA PRO A 621 16.48 -21.58 28.27
C PRO A 621 17.97 -21.94 28.49
N ALA A 622 18.87 -21.00 28.20
CA ALA A 622 20.32 -21.19 28.26
C ALA A 622 20.94 -20.55 29.52
N TRP A 623 22.09 -21.08 29.94
CA TRP A 623 22.84 -20.52 31.07
C TRP A 623 23.46 -19.17 30.73
N ARG A 624 23.58 -18.29 31.73
CA ARG A 624 24.14 -16.92 31.53
C ARG A 624 25.57 -16.93 31.00
N THR A 625 26.33 -17.99 31.29
CA THR A 625 27.72 -18.19 30.87
C THR A 625 27.86 -18.71 29.44
N THR A 626 26.78 -19.14 28.79
CA THR A 626 26.83 -19.66 27.42
C THR A 626 27.34 -18.57 26.45
N PRO A 627 28.33 -18.87 25.58
CA PRO A 627 28.91 -17.89 24.67
C PRO A 627 27.86 -17.29 23.73
N ASN A 628 27.93 -15.97 23.52
CA ASN A 628 26.97 -15.24 22.68
C ASN A 628 26.84 -15.81 21.26
N ALA A 629 27.93 -16.28 20.65
CA ALA A 629 27.90 -16.90 19.32
C ALA A 629 27.14 -18.24 19.31
N VAL A 630 27.25 -19.03 20.38
CA VAL A 630 26.47 -20.27 20.58
C VAL A 630 25.00 -19.93 20.72
N LEU A 631 24.65 -18.91 21.51
CA LEU A 631 23.27 -18.47 21.70
C LEU A 631 22.61 -18.07 20.36
N LEU A 632 23.28 -17.23 19.56
CA LEU A 632 22.76 -16.80 18.26
C LEU A 632 22.55 -17.99 17.32
N ARG A 633 23.50 -18.92 17.29
CA ARG A 633 23.40 -20.13 16.47
C ARG A 633 22.22 -20.99 16.92
N GLU A 634 22.14 -21.36 18.20
CA GLU A 634 21.13 -22.29 18.69
C GLU A 634 19.72 -21.73 18.53
N ALA A 635 19.55 -20.41 18.67
CA ALA A 635 18.27 -19.74 18.41
C ALA A 635 17.99 -19.52 16.92
N ALA A 636 18.93 -19.85 16.02
CA ALA A 636 18.91 -19.45 14.61
C ALA A 636 18.60 -17.94 14.42
N MET A 637 19.17 -17.10 15.30
CA MET A 637 19.04 -15.65 15.24
C MET A 637 20.23 -15.07 14.47
N PRO A 638 20.02 -14.10 13.55
CA PRO A 638 21.11 -13.45 12.87
C PRO A 638 21.93 -12.59 13.85
N SER A 639 23.23 -12.45 13.59
CA SER A 639 24.05 -11.40 14.18
C SER A 639 23.74 -10.07 13.50
N ALA A 640 24.12 -8.96 14.12
CA ALA A 640 23.95 -7.62 13.58
C ALA A 640 24.54 -7.49 12.16
N GLN A 641 25.72 -8.07 11.94
CA GLN A 641 26.36 -8.07 10.62
C GLN A 641 25.51 -8.80 9.59
N VAL A 642 25.01 -10.00 9.91
CA VAL A 642 24.20 -10.79 8.97
C VAL A 642 22.87 -10.09 8.70
N ALA A 643 22.21 -9.59 9.73
CA ALA A 643 20.93 -8.89 9.61
C ALA A 643 21.02 -7.61 8.76
N LEU A 644 22.06 -6.80 8.97
CA LEU A 644 22.26 -5.58 8.20
C LEU A 644 22.72 -5.84 6.77
N GLU A 645 23.54 -6.87 6.54
CA GLU A 645 23.88 -7.31 5.17
C GLU A 645 22.65 -7.80 4.42
N GLU A 646 21.76 -8.54 5.09
CA GLU A 646 20.49 -8.95 4.51
C GLU A 646 19.61 -7.74 4.15
N ALA A 647 19.46 -6.76 5.06
CA ALA A 647 18.72 -5.52 4.78
C ALA A 647 19.31 -4.77 3.58
N LYS A 648 20.64 -4.63 3.52
CA LYS A 648 21.36 -4.00 2.40
C LYS A 648 21.10 -4.70 1.07
N LEU A 649 21.15 -6.03 1.05
CA LEU A 649 20.94 -6.82 -0.17
C LEU A 649 19.48 -6.79 -0.62
N ARG A 650 18.52 -6.80 0.31
CA ARG A 650 17.10 -6.58 0.01
C ARG A 650 16.87 -5.19 -0.61
N PHE A 651 17.50 -4.16 -0.05
CA PHE A 651 17.44 -2.81 -0.62
C PHE A 651 18.11 -2.73 -2.01
N ALA A 652 19.21 -3.46 -2.23
CA ALA A 652 19.84 -3.55 -3.55
C ALA A 652 18.90 -4.17 -4.60
N VAL A 653 18.20 -5.27 -4.25
CA VAL A 653 17.18 -5.87 -5.13
C VAL A 653 16.09 -4.83 -5.43
N HIS A 654 15.59 -4.14 -4.41
CA HIS A 654 14.57 -3.12 -4.57
C HIS A 654 15.01 -2.00 -5.54
N LEU A 655 16.19 -1.41 -5.33
CA LEU A 655 16.74 -0.38 -6.22
C LEU A 655 16.88 -0.81 -7.68
N ARG A 656 17.10 -2.12 -7.93
CA ARG A 656 17.20 -2.70 -9.27
C ARG A 656 15.85 -2.96 -9.93
N THR A 657 14.78 -3.12 -9.16
CA THR A 657 13.47 -3.53 -9.69
C THR A 657 12.39 -2.47 -9.61
N ILE A 658 12.56 -1.42 -8.80
CA ILE A 658 11.62 -0.29 -8.74
C ILE A 658 11.40 0.34 -10.11
N ASP A 659 10.19 0.89 -10.28
CA ASP A 659 9.73 1.57 -11.49
C ASP A 659 10.72 2.63 -11.98
N ASP A 660 10.78 2.79 -13.30
CA ASP A 660 11.75 3.68 -13.93
C ASP A 660 11.52 5.15 -13.57
N LYS A 661 10.27 5.54 -13.30
CA LYS A 661 9.89 6.90 -12.91
C LYS A 661 10.14 7.19 -11.43
N HIS A 662 10.45 6.18 -10.61
CA HIS A 662 10.68 6.38 -9.18
C HIS A 662 11.92 7.27 -8.93
N PRO A 663 11.89 8.28 -8.03
CA PRO A 663 13.00 9.22 -7.83
C PRO A 663 14.35 8.57 -7.49
N LEU A 664 14.34 7.43 -6.81
CA LEU A 664 15.56 6.67 -6.51
C LEU A 664 16.19 6.05 -7.75
N THR A 665 15.43 5.73 -8.80
CA THR A 665 15.96 5.17 -10.05
C THR A 665 16.98 6.11 -10.67
N ASN A 666 16.64 7.39 -10.85
CA ASN A 666 17.55 8.41 -11.34
C ASN A 666 18.82 8.55 -10.46
N ARG A 667 18.68 8.33 -9.15
CA ARG A 667 19.81 8.38 -8.21
C ARG A 667 20.72 7.14 -8.27
N THR A 668 20.28 6.04 -8.89
CA THR A 668 21.12 4.84 -9.11
C THR A 668 21.95 4.92 -10.39
N THR A 669 21.56 5.74 -11.35
CA THR A 669 22.20 5.85 -12.66
C THR A 669 23.59 6.48 -12.55
N LEU A 670 24.56 5.92 -13.27
CA LEU A 670 25.88 6.52 -13.45
C LEU A 670 25.87 7.40 -14.70
N PRO A 671 26.14 8.71 -14.58
CA PRO A 671 26.20 9.57 -15.75
C PRO A 671 27.44 9.25 -16.59
N LEU A 672 27.30 9.39 -17.91
CA LEU A 672 28.43 9.37 -18.84
C LEU A 672 29.25 10.65 -18.65
N VAL A 673 30.57 10.53 -18.63
CA VAL A 673 31.45 11.70 -18.65
C VAL A 673 31.46 12.23 -20.08
N ILE A 674 30.96 13.44 -20.28
CA ILE A 674 30.82 14.04 -21.62
C ILE A 674 32.01 14.90 -22.06
N ARG A 675 32.93 15.26 -21.15
CA ARG A 675 34.11 16.11 -21.42
C ARG A 675 35.31 15.73 -20.54
N GLY A 676 36.53 15.97 -21.04
CA GLY A 676 37.80 15.73 -20.35
C GLY A 676 38.49 14.41 -20.72
N ARG A 677 39.65 14.11 -20.11
CA ARG A 677 40.49 12.90 -20.42
C ARG A 677 39.78 11.55 -20.25
N ALA A 678 38.61 11.52 -19.62
CA ALA A 678 37.80 10.32 -19.43
C ALA A 678 36.42 10.45 -20.11
N ALA A 679 36.29 11.31 -21.13
CA ALA A 679 35.07 11.42 -21.93
C ALA A 679 34.68 10.07 -22.55
N GLY A 680 33.39 9.77 -22.59
CA GLY A 680 32.86 8.47 -23.01
C GLY A 680 32.78 7.43 -21.89
N ASN A 681 33.52 7.58 -20.79
CA ASN A 681 33.49 6.62 -19.69
C ASN A 681 32.34 6.90 -18.71
N ARG A 682 31.70 5.83 -18.21
CA ARG A 682 30.74 5.93 -17.09
C ARG A 682 31.47 6.32 -15.80
N ARG A 683 30.88 7.23 -15.02
CA ARG A 683 31.46 7.61 -13.72
C ARG A 683 31.48 6.42 -12.75
N ILE A 684 32.52 6.36 -11.91
CA ILE A 684 32.58 5.44 -10.77
C ILE A 684 31.46 5.80 -9.77
N PRO A 685 30.80 4.83 -9.10
CA PRO A 685 29.78 5.08 -8.08
C PRO A 685 30.25 6.02 -6.97
N ARG A 686 29.50 7.10 -6.73
CA ARG A 686 29.84 8.09 -5.68
C ARG A 686 28.86 8.10 -4.53
N SER A 687 27.57 7.89 -4.79
CA SER A 687 26.54 7.85 -3.75
C SER A 687 26.39 6.45 -3.14
N LYS A 688 25.76 6.39 -1.96
CA LYS A 688 25.38 5.13 -1.30
C LYS A 688 24.45 4.31 -2.18
N VAL A 689 23.41 4.96 -2.68
CA VAL A 689 22.37 4.38 -3.55
C VAL A 689 23.00 3.76 -4.80
N GLN A 690 23.94 4.44 -5.46
CA GLN A 690 24.67 3.91 -6.61
C GLN A 690 25.50 2.67 -6.25
N ARG A 691 26.24 2.70 -5.14
CA ARG A 691 27.06 1.56 -4.69
C ARG A 691 26.20 0.35 -4.34
N VAL A 692 25.12 0.55 -3.60
CA VAL A 692 24.20 -0.52 -3.18
C VAL A 692 23.51 -1.14 -4.38
N ALA A 693 22.99 -0.34 -5.33
CA ALA A 693 22.40 -0.87 -6.55
C ALA A 693 23.39 -1.76 -7.33
N GLN A 694 24.67 -1.37 -7.38
CA GLN A 694 25.70 -2.11 -8.10
C GLN A 694 26.18 -3.40 -7.45
N LEU A 695 25.73 -3.72 -6.24
CA LEU A 695 25.98 -5.02 -5.63
C LEU A 695 25.35 -6.17 -6.43
N LEU A 696 24.30 -5.87 -7.20
CA LEU A 696 23.58 -6.84 -8.00
C LEU A 696 23.58 -6.45 -9.49
N PRO A 697 23.51 -7.44 -10.41
CA PRO A 697 23.35 -7.19 -11.83
C PRO A 697 22.13 -6.32 -12.15
N ALA A 698 22.17 -5.61 -13.27
CA ALA A 698 20.98 -4.94 -13.79
C ALA A 698 19.95 -5.98 -14.25
N THR A 699 18.68 -5.67 -14.05
CA THR A 699 17.52 -6.45 -14.49
C THR A 699 16.54 -5.47 -15.12
N PRO A 700 15.66 -5.91 -16.04
CA PRO A 700 14.52 -5.10 -16.45
C PRO A 700 13.74 -4.63 -15.21
N ARG A 701 13.37 -3.34 -15.20
CA ARG A 701 12.59 -2.74 -14.13
C ARG A 701 11.14 -3.13 -14.28
N ASN A 702 10.45 -3.25 -13.15
CA ASN A 702 9.02 -3.52 -13.18
C ASN A 702 8.29 -2.26 -13.64
N VAL A 703 7.22 -2.47 -14.41
CA VAL A 703 6.27 -1.42 -14.74
C VAL A 703 5.14 -1.47 -13.72
N LEU A 704 4.71 -0.29 -13.26
CA LEU A 704 3.45 -0.15 -12.53
C LEU A 704 2.28 -0.39 -13.51
N ALA A 705 1.80 -1.63 -13.55
CA ALA A 705 0.64 -2.04 -14.34
C ALA A 705 -0.58 -2.26 -13.42
N SER A 706 -1.77 -2.00 -13.95
CA SER A 706 -3.02 -2.35 -13.27
C SER A 706 -3.06 -3.86 -13.01
N PRO A 707 -3.59 -4.32 -11.86
CA PRO A 707 -3.80 -5.74 -11.63
C PRO A 707 -4.68 -6.34 -12.73
N HIS A 708 -4.26 -7.46 -13.30
CA HIS A 708 -5.06 -8.27 -14.22
C HIS A 708 -5.82 -9.33 -13.43
N PHE A 709 -7.11 -9.51 -13.72
CA PHE A 709 -7.93 -10.58 -13.12
C PHE A 709 -8.73 -11.26 -14.22
N SER A 710 -8.28 -12.42 -14.67
CA SER A 710 -9.05 -13.26 -15.60
C SER A 710 -9.81 -14.37 -14.86
N TYR A 711 -10.66 -15.06 -15.61
CA TYR A 711 -11.46 -16.18 -15.11
C TYR A 711 -10.57 -17.20 -14.37
N GLY A 712 -10.96 -17.56 -13.13
CA GLY A 712 -10.22 -18.49 -12.28
C GLY A 712 -9.03 -17.89 -11.51
N SER A 713 -8.86 -16.56 -11.48
CA SER A 713 -7.78 -15.85 -10.77
C SER A 713 -7.75 -15.98 -9.25
N ARG A 714 -8.76 -16.61 -8.64
CA ARG A 714 -8.83 -16.97 -7.21
C ARG A 714 -9.08 -18.46 -6.97
N GLN A 715 -9.09 -19.26 -8.03
CA GLN A 715 -9.34 -20.70 -7.96
C GLN A 715 -8.03 -21.46 -8.06
N ASP A 716 -7.83 -22.42 -7.16
CA ASP A 716 -6.68 -23.32 -7.22
C ASP A 716 -6.58 -24.00 -8.61
N PRO A 717 -5.49 -23.78 -9.38
CA PRO A 717 -5.31 -24.40 -10.69
C PRO A 717 -5.39 -25.93 -10.66
N THR A 718 -5.11 -26.55 -9.52
CA THR A 718 -5.16 -28.01 -9.33
C THR A 718 -6.55 -28.52 -8.95
N GLN A 719 -7.46 -27.63 -8.52
CA GLN A 719 -8.77 -27.96 -7.96
C GLN A 719 -8.69 -29.00 -6.80
N GLY A 720 -7.56 -29.07 -6.10
CA GLY A 720 -7.32 -30.08 -5.05
C GLY A 720 -7.15 -31.52 -5.56
N GLN A 721 -7.04 -31.75 -6.88
CA GLN A 721 -6.90 -33.09 -7.46
C GLN A 721 -5.45 -33.60 -7.40
N GLY A 722 -5.28 -34.90 -7.16
CA GLY A 722 -3.98 -35.57 -7.30
C GLY A 722 -3.51 -35.64 -8.75
N LYS A 723 -2.19 -35.65 -8.98
CA LYS A 723 -1.58 -35.62 -10.33
C LYS A 723 -2.08 -36.73 -11.26
N ASP A 724 -2.27 -37.95 -10.75
CA ASP A 724 -2.70 -39.10 -11.55
C ASP A 724 -4.10 -38.91 -12.14
N ILE A 725 -5.06 -38.51 -11.30
CA ILE A 725 -6.44 -38.23 -11.69
C ILE A 725 -6.50 -37.02 -12.61
N ALA A 726 -5.73 -35.97 -12.29
CA ALA A 726 -5.66 -34.76 -13.09
C ALA A 726 -5.11 -35.04 -14.50
N ALA A 727 -4.12 -35.92 -14.63
CA ALA A 727 -3.55 -36.31 -15.92
C ALA A 727 -4.55 -37.08 -16.79
N GLN A 728 -5.28 -38.05 -16.20
CA GLN A 728 -6.34 -38.77 -16.93
C GLN A 728 -7.43 -37.82 -17.42
N ASN A 729 -7.90 -36.93 -16.55
CA ASN A 729 -8.89 -35.90 -16.88
C ASN A 729 -8.38 -34.92 -17.95
N PHE A 730 -7.08 -34.62 -17.92
CA PHE A 730 -6.45 -33.78 -18.92
C PHE A 730 -6.44 -34.46 -20.29
N THR A 731 -6.03 -35.73 -20.36
CA THR A 731 -6.00 -36.49 -21.62
C THR A 731 -7.38 -36.60 -22.24
N ILE A 732 -8.40 -36.99 -21.46
CA ILE A 732 -9.80 -37.08 -21.93
C ILE A 732 -10.28 -35.73 -22.49
N TRP A 733 -10.00 -34.65 -21.77
CA TRP A 733 -10.34 -33.29 -22.23
C TRP A 733 -9.59 -32.94 -23.54
N TRP A 734 -8.29 -33.22 -23.60
CA TRP A 734 -7.45 -32.85 -24.74
C TRP A 734 -7.84 -33.63 -26.01
N GLU A 735 -8.19 -34.91 -25.89
CA GLU A 735 -8.70 -35.76 -26.98
C GLU A 735 -10.08 -35.31 -27.48
N SER A 736 -10.87 -34.64 -26.64
CA SER A 736 -12.19 -34.11 -27.04
C SER A 736 -12.13 -32.82 -27.86
N LEU A 737 -10.96 -32.18 -27.97
CA LEU A 737 -10.82 -30.88 -28.65
C LEU A 737 -10.90 -31.01 -30.17
N GLY A 738 -11.70 -30.14 -30.80
CA GLY A 738 -11.79 -30.01 -32.25
C GLY A 738 -10.73 -29.08 -32.86
N GLN A 739 -10.73 -28.95 -34.19
CA GLN A 739 -9.78 -28.14 -34.95
C GLN A 739 -9.88 -26.62 -34.69
N GLU A 740 -10.90 -26.14 -33.99
CA GLU A 740 -11.07 -24.72 -33.64
C GLU A 740 -10.35 -24.30 -32.35
N THR A 741 -9.76 -25.26 -31.62
CA THR A 741 -9.00 -24.99 -30.39
C THR A 741 -7.51 -25.19 -30.64
N ILE A 742 -6.71 -24.21 -30.21
CA ILE A 742 -5.25 -24.28 -30.19
C ILE A 742 -4.80 -24.49 -28.76
N THR A 743 -3.98 -25.51 -28.52
CA THR A 743 -3.32 -25.70 -27.22
C THR A 743 -1.84 -25.38 -27.33
N VAL A 744 -1.34 -24.53 -26.44
CA VAL A 744 0.08 -24.18 -26.34
C VAL A 744 0.62 -24.76 -25.03
N PHE A 745 1.52 -25.72 -25.14
CA PHE A 745 2.26 -26.27 -24.01
C PHE A 745 3.58 -25.51 -23.85
N SER A 746 4.01 -25.28 -22.62
CA SER A 746 5.30 -24.69 -22.33
C SER A 746 5.92 -25.35 -21.11
N ASP A 747 7.23 -25.53 -21.17
CA ASP A 747 8.04 -26.03 -20.06
C ASP A 747 9.39 -25.29 -20.00
N GLY A 748 10.07 -25.38 -18.86
CA GLY A 748 11.38 -24.79 -18.62
C GLY A 748 12.36 -25.79 -18.02
N SER A 749 13.60 -25.78 -18.50
CA SER A 749 14.68 -26.61 -17.98
C SER A 749 15.78 -25.78 -17.35
N GLU A 750 16.39 -26.30 -16.28
CA GLU A 750 17.55 -25.73 -15.62
C GLU A 750 18.61 -26.82 -15.42
N GLN A 751 19.75 -26.67 -16.09
CA GLN A 751 20.82 -27.66 -16.08
C GLN A 751 22.19 -27.04 -15.76
N GLN A 752 23.13 -27.88 -15.36
CA GLN A 752 24.55 -27.55 -15.19
C GLN A 752 25.36 -28.26 -16.26
N ILE A 753 25.88 -27.52 -17.23
CA ILE A 753 26.64 -28.07 -18.36
C ILE A 753 28.03 -27.46 -18.33
N ASN A 754 29.05 -28.32 -18.20
CA ASN A 754 30.46 -27.90 -18.08
C ASN A 754 30.70 -26.83 -17.00
N GLY A 755 29.97 -26.91 -15.88
CA GLY A 755 30.05 -25.95 -14.76
C GLY A 755 29.34 -24.61 -15.00
N THR A 756 28.66 -24.46 -16.14
CA THR A 756 27.84 -23.28 -16.46
C THR A 756 26.37 -23.62 -16.28
N ARG A 757 25.64 -22.73 -15.60
CA ARG A 757 24.19 -22.85 -15.44
C ARG A 757 23.51 -22.43 -16.73
N VAL A 758 22.70 -23.31 -17.28
CA VAL A 758 21.91 -23.10 -18.51
C VAL A 758 20.44 -23.15 -18.13
N VAL A 759 19.66 -22.18 -18.61
CA VAL A 759 18.22 -22.08 -18.35
C VAL A 759 17.53 -21.89 -19.70
N THR A 760 16.64 -22.80 -20.04
CA THR A 760 16.04 -22.92 -21.37
C THR A 760 14.54 -23.15 -21.26
N TYR A 761 13.80 -22.82 -22.32
CA TYR A 761 12.39 -23.12 -22.43
C TYR A 761 12.11 -23.87 -23.72
N GLY A 762 11.03 -24.64 -23.71
CA GLY A 762 10.43 -25.26 -24.88
C GLY A 762 8.94 -24.99 -24.91
N TYR A 763 8.36 -24.88 -26.11
CA TYR A 763 6.92 -24.82 -26.29
C TYR A 763 6.48 -25.64 -27.50
N ALA A 764 5.29 -26.21 -27.40
CA ALA A 764 4.66 -26.99 -28.46
C ALA A 764 3.23 -26.53 -28.69
N ILE A 765 2.85 -26.36 -29.95
CA ILE A 765 1.56 -25.83 -30.37
C ILE A 765 0.82 -26.91 -31.14
N TYR A 766 -0.41 -27.15 -30.73
CA TYR A 766 -1.29 -28.14 -31.34
C TYR A 766 -2.61 -27.49 -31.76
N GLN A 767 -3.17 -27.97 -32.85
CA GLN A 767 -4.54 -27.67 -33.29
C GLN A 767 -5.34 -28.98 -33.23
N GLY A 768 -6.33 -29.04 -32.34
CA GLY A 768 -6.80 -30.34 -31.84
C GLY A 768 -5.63 -31.13 -31.25
N GLN A 769 -5.34 -32.31 -31.82
CA GLN A 769 -4.24 -33.19 -31.39
C GLN A 769 -3.07 -33.21 -32.40
N ALA A 770 -3.17 -32.45 -33.50
CA ALA A 770 -2.10 -32.36 -34.49
C ALA A 770 -1.08 -31.29 -34.09
N ALA A 771 0.20 -31.66 -34.01
CA ALA A 771 1.29 -30.70 -33.76
C ALA A 771 1.44 -29.79 -34.99
N VAL A 772 1.30 -28.48 -34.78
CA VAL A 772 1.34 -27.49 -35.87
C VAL A 772 2.59 -26.63 -35.84
N ALA A 773 3.19 -26.43 -34.67
CA ALA A 773 4.46 -25.71 -34.53
C ALA A 773 5.13 -26.01 -33.19
N THR A 774 6.43 -25.77 -33.13
CA THR A 774 7.24 -25.87 -31.90
C THR A 774 8.23 -24.73 -31.85
N GLY A 775 8.82 -24.53 -30.68
CA GLY A 775 9.99 -23.67 -30.55
C GLY A 775 10.68 -23.87 -29.22
N GLN A 776 11.92 -23.41 -29.16
CA GLN A 776 12.76 -23.51 -27.98
C GLN A 776 13.65 -22.28 -27.90
N GLY A 777 14.31 -22.09 -26.77
CA GLY A 777 15.33 -21.07 -26.65
C GLY A 777 15.89 -20.92 -25.26
N SER A 778 16.96 -20.13 -25.17
CA SER A 778 17.68 -19.91 -23.93
C SER A 778 17.31 -18.59 -23.26
N LEU A 779 17.49 -18.54 -21.94
CA LEU A 779 17.43 -17.34 -21.11
C LEU A 779 18.84 -16.97 -20.59
N ASN A 780 18.96 -15.79 -20.00
CA ASN A 780 20.10 -15.46 -19.17
C ASN A 780 20.32 -16.50 -18.07
N ALA A 781 21.56 -16.92 -17.81
CA ALA A 781 21.92 -17.88 -16.76
C ALA A 781 21.49 -17.45 -15.33
N LEU A 782 21.23 -16.15 -15.12
CA LEU A 782 20.58 -15.59 -13.95
C LEU A 782 19.05 -15.54 -14.12
N SER A 783 18.46 -16.66 -14.50
CA SER A 783 17.01 -16.93 -14.52
C SER A 783 16.72 -18.24 -13.79
N HIS A 784 15.47 -18.66 -13.69
CA HIS A 784 15.07 -19.95 -13.10
C HIS A 784 13.99 -20.60 -13.97
N VAL A 785 13.69 -21.88 -13.74
CA VAL A 785 12.64 -22.64 -14.47
C VAL A 785 11.32 -21.88 -14.57
N PHE A 786 10.86 -21.26 -13.48
CA PHE A 786 9.67 -20.40 -13.48
C PHE A 786 9.71 -19.28 -14.53
N ASP A 787 10.87 -18.63 -14.70
CA ASP A 787 11.04 -17.57 -15.69
C ASP A 787 11.04 -18.15 -17.12
N ALA A 788 11.65 -19.31 -17.30
CA ALA A 788 11.73 -20.01 -18.58
C ALA A 788 10.35 -20.45 -19.06
N GLU A 789 9.58 -21.13 -18.22
CA GLU A 789 8.23 -21.58 -18.54
C GLU A 789 7.29 -20.41 -18.83
N ALA A 790 7.34 -19.31 -18.06
CA ALA A 790 6.54 -18.12 -18.33
C ALA A 790 6.92 -17.45 -19.68
N ILE A 791 8.22 -17.39 -20.00
CA ILE A 791 8.71 -16.84 -21.26
C ILE A 791 8.39 -17.76 -22.44
N GLY A 792 8.47 -19.08 -22.23
CA GLY A 792 8.07 -20.10 -23.20
C GLY A 792 6.58 -20.00 -23.51
N ALA A 793 5.73 -19.88 -22.50
CA ALA A 793 4.29 -19.67 -22.66
C ALA A 793 3.99 -18.38 -23.45
N CYS A 794 4.68 -17.29 -23.14
CA CYS A 794 4.55 -16.03 -23.87
C CYS A 794 4.99 -16.15 -25.34
N ARG A 795 6.11 -16.82 -25.61
CA ARG A 795 6.62 -17.02 -26.98
C ARG A 795 5.76 -18.00 -27.78
N GLY A 796 5.30 -19.07 -27.15
CA GLY A 796 4.36 -20.02 -27.74
C GLY A 796 3.02 -19.38 -28.06
N LEU A 797 2.47 -18.54 -27.17
CA LEU A 797 1.26 -17.78 -27.43
C LEU A 797 1.45 -16.83 -28.62
N LYS A 798 2.57 -16.10 -28.66
CA LYS A 798 2.87 -15.20 -29.78
C LYS A 798 2.98 -15.95 -31.11
N HIS A 799 3.60 -17.13 -31.12
CA HIS A 799 3.70 -17.96 -32.31
C HIS A 799 2.32 -18.52 -32.71
N ALA A 800 1.50 -18.97 -31.76
CA ALA A 800 0.13 -19.41 -32.02
C ALA A 800 -0.73 -18.31 -32.66
N LEU A 801 -0.60 -17.06 -32.19
CA LEU A 801 -1.28 -15.90 -32.77
C LEU A 801 -0.79 -15.53 -34.17
N GLN A 802 0.43 -15.93 -34.56
CA GLN A 802 0.94 -15.74 -35.93
C GLN A 802 0.44 -16.82 -36.89
N LEU A 803 0.17 -18.03 -36.37
CA LEU A 803 -0.37 -19.15 -37.14
C LEU A 803 -1.88 -19.01 -37.40
N SER A 804 -2.57 -18.15 -36.64
CA SER A 804 -4.03 -18.01 -36.66
C SER A 804 -4.46 -16.59 -37.05
N LEU A 805 -5.22 -16.43 -38.14
CA LEU A 805 -5.74 -15.14 -38.62
C LEU A 805 -7.29 -14.94 -38.64
N PRO A 806 -8.14 -15.71 -37.92
CA PRO A 806 -9.49 -15.24 -37.61
C PRO A 806 -9.77 -15.11 -36.09
N SER A 807 -10.54 -14.07 -35.74
CA SER A 807 -10.93 -13.62 -34.40
C SER A 807 -11.83 -14.57 -33.58
N GLN A 808 -12.02 -15.83 -34.01
CA GLN A 808 -12.99 -16.76 -33.40
C GLN A 808 -12.39 -18.03 -32.76
N ARG A 809 -11.07 -18.25 -32.82
CA ARG A 809 -10.46 -19.45 -32.24
C ARG A 809 -10.10 -19.30 -30.76
N GLU A 810 -10.29 -20.37 -30.00
CA GLU A 810 -9.90 -20.46 -28.59
C GLU A 810 -8.44 -20.94 -28.46
N ILE A 811 -7.64 -20.24 -27.66
CA ILE A 811 -6.27 -20.64 -27.32
C ILE A 811 -6.21 -21.04 -25.85
N VAL A 812 -5.68 -22.22 -25.55
CA VAL A 812 -5.50 -22.71 -24.18
C VAL A 812 -4.02 -22.91 -23.88
N LEU A 813 -3.49 -22.09 -22.98
CA LEU A 813 -2.15 -22.27 -22.42
C LEU A 813 -2.17 -23.43 -21.42
N CYS A 814 -1.48 -24.50 -21.75
CA CYS A 814 -1.34 -25.72 -20.95
C CYS A 814 0.01 -25.67 -20.23
N ILE A 815 -0.02 -25.40 -18.92
CA ILE A 815 1.14 -25.01 -18.11
C ILE A 815 1.22 -25.93 -16.90
N ASP A 816 2.42 -26.39 -16.53
CA ASP A 816 2.58 -27.37 -15.45
C ASP A 816 2.86 -26.72 -14.08
N SER A 817 3.37 -25.48 -14.08
CA SER A 817 3.58 -24.67 -12.90
C SER A 817 2.34 -23.87 -12.52
N THR A 818 1.77 -24.25 -11.38
CA THR A 818 0.68 -23.49 -10.75
C THR A 818 1.06 -22.04 -10.48
N SER A 819 2.33 -21.75 -10.19
CA SER A 819 2.81 -20.39 -9.93
C SER A 819 2.79 -19.52 -11.20
N VAL A 820 3.09 -20.10 -12.37
CA VAL A 820 2.99 -19.40 -13.66
C VAL A 820 1.53 -19.16 -14.00
N ILE A 821 0.65 -20.15 -13.79
CA ILE A 821 -0.80 -19.98 -13.98
C ILE A 821 -1.36 -18.87 -13.09
N TRP A 822 -0.99 -18.82 -11.80
CA TRP A 822 -1.39 -17.73 -10.91
C TRP A 822 -0.93 -16.37 -11.43
N GLY A 823 0.29 -16.29 -11.98
CA GLY A 823 0.82 -15.06 -12.57
C GLY A 823 0.11 -14.64 -13.86
N ILE A 824 -0.36 -15.59 -14.67
CA ILE A 824 -1.16 -15.32 -15.87
C ILE A 824 -2.58 -14.91 -15.50
N ARG A 825 -3.21 -15.59 -14.52
CA ARG A 825 -4.60 -15.29 -14.13
C ARG A 825 -4.75 -14.02 -13.29
N GLY A 826 -3.72 -13.67 -12.53
CA GLY A 826 -3.73 -12.58 -11.56
C GLY A 826 -2.68 -11.50 -11.82
N ALA A 827 -2.21 -10.87 -10.74
CA ALA A 827 -1.20 -9.84 -10.82
C ALA A 827 0.14 -10.37 -11.37
N ALA A 828 0.65 -9.72 -12.41
CA ALA A 828 1.91 -10.07 -13.07
C ALA A 828 3.06 -10.19 -12.04
N PRO A 829 3.68 -11.37 -11.90
CA PRO A 829 4.82 -11.56 -11.03
C PRO A 829 5.97 -10.63 -11.40
N ALA A 830 6.65 -10.13 -10.38
CA ALA A 830 7.78 -9.21 -10.56
C ALA A 830 9.02 -9.84 -11.23
N SER A 831 9.08 -11.16 -11.43
CA SER A 831 10.14 -11.82 -12.20
C SER A 831 9.60 -12.14 -13.58
N SER A 832 10.33 -11.78 -14.63
CA SER A 832 9.87 -11.85 -16.02
C SER A 832 8.50 -11.17 -16.25
N GLN A 833 8.22 -10.09 -15.50
CA GLN A 833 6.93 -9.39 -15.52
C GLN A 833 6.46 -9.03 -16.94
N TRP A 834 7.39 -8.65 -17.80
CA TRP A 834 7.12 -8.32 -19.20
C TRP A 834 6.44 -9.46 -19.97
N ALA A 835 6.78 -10.73 -19.68
CA ALA A 835 6.19 -11.89 -20.36
C ALA A 835 4.73 -12.06 -19.93
N PHE A 836 4.45 -11.92 -18.63
CA PHE A 836 3.08 -11.92 -18.10
C PHE A 836 2.25 -10.77 -18.66
N LEU A 837 2.79 -9.55 -18.71
CA LEU A 837 2.09 -8.39 -19.28
C LEU A 837 1.79 -8.56 -20.78
N GLN A 838 2.68 -9.23 -21.53
CA GLN A 838 2.41 -9.56 -22.94
C GLN A 838 1.31 -10.61 -23.08
N ILE A 839 1.27 -11.62 -22.19
CA ILE A 839 0.17 -12.58 -22.15
C ILE A 839 -1.14 -11.88 -21.76
N HIS A 840 -1.13 -11.01 -20.75
CA HIS A 840 -2.32 -10.23 -20.32
C HIS A 840 -2.87 -9.38 -21.46
N GLY A 841 -2.01 -8.65 -22.17
CA GLY A 841 -2.44 -7.87 -23.34
C GLY A 841 -3.00 -8.74 -24.47
N ALA A 842 -2.50 -9.97 -24.65
CA ALA A 842 -3.09 -10.91 -25.60
C ALA A 842 -4.44 -11.45 -25.11
N MET A 843 -4.61 -11.68 -23.80
CA MET A 843 -5.89 -12.11 -23.21
C MET A 843 -6.99 -11.04 -23.30
N GLU A 844 -6.62 -9.76 -23.39
CA GLU A 844 -7.56 -8.66 -23.62
C GLU A 844 -8.08 -8.62 -25.06
N ALA A 845 -7.29 -9.10 -26.02
CA ALA A 845 -7.60 -9.04 -27.45
C ALA A 845 -8.13 -10.36 -28.03
N TYR A 846 -7.84 -11.50 -27.40
CA TYR A 846 -8.12 -12.84 -27.92
C TYR A 846 -8.68 -13.77 -26.83
N SER A 847 -9.44 -14.80 -27.24
CA SER A 847 -9.95 -15.82 -26.32
C SER A 847 -8.82 -16.76 -25.85
N VAL A 848 -8.07 -16.32 -24.85
CA VAL A 848 -6.92 -17.05 -24.28
C VAL A 848 -7.29 -17.52 -22.87
N LYS A 849 -7.21 -18.84 -22.65
CA LYS A 849 -7.46 -19.49 -21.35
C LYS A 849 -6.20 -20.18 -20.84
N THR A 850 -6.20 -20.55 -19.56
CA THR A 850 -5.12 -21.34 -18.94
C THR A 850 -5.67 -22.63 -18.35
N ARG A 851 -4.95 -23.74 -18.53
CA ARG A 851 -5.26 -25.04 -17.92
C ARG A 851 -3.99 -25.65 -17.34
N TRP A 852 -4.11 -26.23 -16.15
CA TRP A 852 -3.00 -26.94 -15.53
C TRP A 852 -2.77 -28.29 -16.23
N ALA A 853 -1.55 -28.54 -16.69
CA ALA A 853 -1.11 -29.80 -17.27
C ALA A 853 -0.13 -30.47 -16.29
N PRO A 854 -0.50 -31.54 -15.57
CA PRO A 854 0.39 -32.15 -14.59
C PRO A 854 1.72 -32.62 -15.19
N GLY A 855 2.84 -32.02 -14.75
CA GLY A 855 4.18 -32.39 -15.20
C GLY A 855 4.60 -33.81 -14.75
N HIS A 856 5.42 -34.46 -15.59
CA HIS A 856 5.90 -35.85 -15.49
C HIS A 856 4.82 -36.94 -15.52
N MET A 857 3.71 -36.69 -16.22
CA MET A 857 2.57 -37.59 -16.31
C MET A 857 2.32 -38.14 -17.72
N LYS A 858 3.31 -38.08 -18.63
CA LYS A 858 3.21 -38.57 -20.02
C LYS A 858 2.15 -37.84 -20.86
N ILE A 859 1.87 -36.58 -20.55
CA ILE A 859 0.99 -35.73 -21.36
C ILE A 859 1.78 -35.31 -22.60
N VAL A 860 1.37 -35.81 -23.77
CA VAL A 860 2.12 -35.68 -25.05
C VAL A 860 2.66 -34.28 -25.30
N GLY A 861 1.81 -33.26 -25.19
CA GLY A 861 2.22 -31.86 -25.42
C GLY A 861 3.22 -31.32 -24.38
N ASN A 862 3.09 -31.72 -23.12
CA ASN A 862 4.00 -31.30 -22.05
C ASN A 862 5.37 -32.00 -22.18
N GLU A 863 5.37 -33.31 -22.44
CA GLU A 863 6.61 -34.08 -22.64
C GLU A 863 7.40 -33.55 -23.85
N LEU A 864 6.71 -33.11 -24.92
CA LEU A 864 7.38 -32.48 -26.05
C LEU A 864 7.98 -31.11 -25.67
N ALA A 865 7.27 -30.29 -24.90
CA ALA A 865 7.79 -29.00 -24.43
C ALA A 865 9.02 -29.17 -23.51
N ASP A 866 8.99 -30.16 -22.60
CA ASP A 866 10.11 -30.55 -21.75
C ASP A 866 11.31 -31.03 -22.58
N GLN A 867 11.06 -31.95 -23.53
CA GLN A 867 12.11 -32.46 -24.43
C GLN A 867 12.77 -31.34 -25.25
N LEU A 868 11.99 -30.36 -25.72
CA LEU A 868 12.51 -29.18 -26.44
C LEU A 868 13.38 -28.31 -25.53
N ALA A 869 12.96 -28.06 -24.29
CA ALA A 869 13.75 -27.31 -23.32
C ALA A 869 15.08 -28.02 -22.99
N ASP A 870 15.04 -29.34 -22.82
CA ASP A 870 16.21 -30.18 -22.54
C ASP A 870 17.15 -30.32 -23.74
N ASN A 871 16.61 -30.39 -24.95
CA ASN A 871 17.43 -30.40 -26.17
C ASN A 871 18.13 -29.07 -26.39
N GLU A 872 17.43 -27.95 -26.19
CA GLU A 872 18.04 -26.60 -26.21
C GLU A 872 19.17 -26.47 -25.18
N ALA A 873 19.05 -27.12 -24.01
CA ALA A 873 20.11 -27.05 -23.01
C ALA A 873 21.44 -27.64 -23.51
N LYS A 874 21.41 -28.68 -24.37
CA LYS A 874 22.61 -29.36 -24.88
C LYS A 874 23.49 -28.47 -25.76
N ASP A 875 22.86 -27.61 -26.56
CA ASP A 875 23.53 -26.62 -27.42
C ASP A 875 22.75 -25.28 -27.38
N PRO A 876 22.92 -24.49 -26.30
CA PRO A 876 22.04 -23.37 -26.02
C PRO A 876 22.31 -22.18 -26.94
N HIS A 877 21.27 -21.72 -27.61
CA HIS A 877 21.33 -20.51 -28.41
C HIS A 877 21.61 -19.28 -27.54
N GLN A 878 22.17 -18.22 -28.13
CA GLN A 878 22.35 -16.97 -27.41
C GLN A 878 20.98 -16.35 -27.08
N PRO A 879 20.67 -16.05 -25.80
CA PRO A 879 19.40 -15.44 -25.45
C PRO A 879 19.31 -14.03 -26.04
N TYR A 880 18.12 -13.63 -26.47
CA TYR A 880 17.87 -12.34 -27.13
C TYR A 880 16.74 -11.55 -26.47
N GLY A 881 16.67 -10.25 -26.78
CA GLY A 881 15.65 -9.34 -26.24
C GLY A 881 15.68 -9.26 -24.71
N MET A 882 14.51 -9.19 -24.08
CA MET A 882 14.41 -9.12 -22.62
C MET A 882 14.81 -10.43 -21.92
N ALA A 883 14.73 -11.58 -22.61
CA ALA A 883 15.17 -12.89 -22.07
C ALA A 883 16.71 -12.98 -21.92
N ALA A 884 17.46 -12.13 -22.63
CA ALA A 884 18.91 -12.01 -22.48
C ALA A 884 19.34 -11.32 -21.18
N SER A 885 18.41 -10.65 -20.49
CA SER A 885 18.71 -9.93 -19.25
C SER A 885 18.49 -10.82 -18.02
N PRO A 886 19.24 -10.62 -16.93
CA PRO A 886 18.96 -11.27 -15.64
C PRO A 886 17.53 -11.00 -15.18
N THR A 887 16.92 -11.98 -14.51
CA THR A 887 15.58 -11.82 -13.92
C THR A 887 15.66 -11.40 -12.46
N ARG A 888 14.54 -10.92 -11.90
CA ARG A 888 14.44 -10.54 -10.48
C ARG A 888 14.76 -11.72 -9.56
N SER A 889 14.24 -12.91 -9.87
CA SER A 889 14.52 -14.15 -9.13
C SER A 889 16.01 -14.51 -9.19
N GLY A 890 16.65 -14.31 -10.35
CA GLY A 890 18.08 -14.47 -10.58
C GLY A 890 18.93 -13.56 -9.71
N ILE A 891 18.71 -12.25 -9.76
CA ILE A 891 19.47 -11.29 -8.94
C ILE A 891 19.22 -11.47 -7.44
N ARG A 892 18.01 -11.92 -7.03
CA ARG A 892 17.73 -12.29 -5.64
C ARG A 892 18.54 -13.51 -5.21
N THR A 893 18.82 -14.44 -6.13
CA THR A 893 19.68 -15.60 -5.88
C THR A 893 21.14 -15.20 -5.73
N VAL A 894 21.64 -14.24 -6.52
CA VAL A 894 22.96 -13.63 -6.31
C VAL A 894 23.04 -13.01 -4.91
N GLY A 895 22.02 -12.22 -4.52
CA GLY A 895 21.93 -11.65 -3.18
C GLY A 895 21.93 -12.72 -2.07
N ARG A 896 21.19 -13.82 -2.25
CA ARG A 896 21.20 -14.95 -1.29
C ARG A 896 22.58 -15.57 -1.13
N ARG A 897 23.32 -15.81 -2.23
CA ARG A 897 24.69 -16.35 -2.19
C ARG A 897 25.66 -15.43 -1.48
N LEU A 898 25.55 -14.11 -1.70
CA LEU A 898 26.35 -13.11 -0.98
C LEU A 898 26.05 -13.12 0.54
N LEU A 899 24.78 -13.28 0.90
CA LEU A 899 24.37 -13.41 2.30
C LEU A 899 24.85 -14.72 2.93
N GLU A 900 24.78 -15.83 2.19
CA GLU A 900 25.34 -17.13 2.58
C GLU A 900 26.83 -17.01 2.90
N HIS A 901 27.61 -16.47 1.97
CA HIS A 901 29.03 -16.22 2.19
C HIS A 901 29.31 -15.34 3.42
N THR A 902 28.48 -14.33 3.66
CA THR A 902 28.58 -13.47 4.85
C THR A 902 28.33 -14.27 6.14
N ARG A 903 27.31 -15.13 6.17
CA ARG A 903 27.00 -15.99 7.32
C ARG A 903 28.11 -16.97 7.59
N ASP A 904 28.61 -17.64 6.56
CA ASP A 904 29.66 -18.65 6.68
C ASP A 904 30.98 -18.03 7.16
N THR A 905 31.34 -16.87 6.61
CA THR A 905 32.53 -16.12 7.04
C THR A 905 32.41 -15.68 8.50
N TRP A 906 31.25 -15.15 8.90
CA TRP A 906 31.00 -14.77 10.29
C TRP A 906 31.06 -15.99 11.22
N TRP A 907 30.44 -17.10 10.83
CA TRP A 907 30.42 -18.32 11.64
C TRP A 907 31.82 -18.91 11.79
N LYS A 908 32.60 -18.98 10.70
CA LYS A 908 33.99 -19.45 10.73
C LYS A 908 34.87 -18.62 11.67
N ASP A 909 34.73 -17.28 11.67
CA ASP A 909 35.42 -16.42 12.64
C ASP A 909 35.02 -16.72 14.09
N LYS A 910 33.72 -16.91 14.36
CA LYS A 910 33.24 -17.13 15.74
C LYS A 910 33.49 -18.54 16.25
N SER A 911 33.27 -19.56 15.42
CA SER A 911 33.45 -20.96 15.78
C SER A 911 34.90 -21.30 16.08
N SER A 912 35.86 -20.63 15.44
CA SER A 912 37.30 -20.79 15.72
C SER A 912 37.71 -20.43 17.16
N ARG A 913 36.88 -19.66 17.87
CA ARG A 913 37.09 -19.25 19.27
C ARG A 913 36.25 -20.04 20.27
N LEU A 914 35.49 -21.04 19.82
CA LEU A 914 34.66 -21.88 20.68
C LEU A 914 35.44 -23.12 21.14
N SER A 915 34.97 -23.75 22.22
CA SER A 915 35.57 -24.98 22.75
C SER A 915 35.55 -26.11 21.72
N ALA A 916 36.58 -26.96 21.73
CA ALA A 916 36.65 -28.19 20.92
C ALA A 916 35.39 -29.06 21.05
N TRP A 917 34.83 -29.14 22.27
CA TRP A 917 33.59 -29.85 22.53
C TRP A 917 32.41 -29.34 21.71
N TYR A 918 32.21 -28.02 21.65
CA TYR A 918 31.10 -27.45 20.88
C TYR A 918 31.31 -27.62 19.37
N THR A 919 32.54 -27.45 18.90
CA THR A 919 32.85 -27.56 17.46
C THR A 919 32.73 -28.99 16.93
N GLN A 920 32.88 -30.02 17.79
CA GLN A 920 32.75 -31.42 17.39
C GLN A 920 31.34 -31.78 16.87
N TRP A 921 30.32 -31.00 17.24
CA TRP A 921 28.95 -31.20 16.78
C TRP A 921 28.71 -30.73 15.33
N GLN A 922 29.70 -30.06 14.70
CA GLN A 922 29.69 -29.63 13.28
C GLN A 922 28.42 -28.88 12.85
N LEU A 923 27.94 -28.05 13.75
CA LEU A 923 26.65 -27.40 13.66
C LEU A 923 26.66 -26.19 12.68
N PRO A 924 25.81 -26.17 11.64
CA PRO A 924 25.75 -25.03 10.73
C PRO A 924 25.08 -23.82 11.38
N TYR A 925 25.39 -22.63 10.87
CA TYR A 925 24.76 -21.37 11.25
C TYR A 925 23.75 -20.94 10.17
N ASP A 926 22.56 -21.55 10.21
CA ASP A 926 21.45 -21.18 9.32
C ASP A 926 20.38 -20.38 10.07
N THR A 927 20.19 -19.13 9.65
CA THR A 927 19.18 -18.21 10.20
C THR A 927 17.83 -18.30 9.50
N ARG A 928 17.72 -19.07 8.39
CA ARG A 928 16.50 -19.14 7.56
C ARG A 928 15.50 -20.14 8.10
N ARG A 929 15.98 -21.26 8.64
CA ARG A 929 15.15 -22.36 9.16
C ARG A 929 15.14 -22.30 10.68
N THR A 930 13.96 -22.49 11.27
CA THR A 930 13.85 -22.68 12.73
C THR A 930 14.33 -24.10 13.06
N PRO A 931 15.35 -24.27 13.92
CA PRO A 931 15.79 -25.60 14.34
C PRO A 931 14.66 -26.37 15.02
N ALA A 932 14.50 -27.65 14.67
CA ALA A 932 13.44 -28.49 15.23
C ALA A 932 13.50 -28.56 16.78
N ALA A 933 14.71 -28.54 17.35
CA ALA A 933 14.92 -28.52 18.80
C ALA A 933 14.24 -27.34 19.52
N LEU A 934 13.97 -26.21 18.85
CA LEU A 934 13.30 -25.06 19.47
C LEU A 934 11.81 -25.30 19.75
N TRP A 935 11.24 -26.38 19.22
CA TRP A 935 9.86 -26.81 19.51
C TRP A 935 9.76 -27.76 20.70
N LEU A 936 10.89 -28.21 21.26
CA LEU A 936 10.91 -29.01 22.48
C LEU A 936 10.36 -28.23 23.68
N PRO A 937 9.79 -28.94 24.67
CA PRO A 937 9.51 -28.34 25.97
C PRO A 937 10.78 -27.69 26.54
N ARG A 938 10.64 -26.53 27.18
CA ARG A 938 11.79 -25.69 27.58
C ARG A 938 12.80 -26.41 28.47
N ARG A 939 12.33 -27.23 29.43
CA ARG A 939 13.21 -28.06 30.29
C ARG A 939 14.06 -29.04 29.47
N ILE A 940 13.50 -29.62 28.41
CA ILE A 940 14.20 -30.57 27.54
C ILE A 940 15.17 -29.83 26.63
N LEU A 941 14.76 -28.70 26.05
CA LEU A 941 15.65 -27.84 25.28
C LEU A 941 16.84 -27.36 26.11
N ALA A 942 16.64 -26.98 27.38
CA ALA A 942 17.72 -26.59 28.28
C ALA A 942 18.79 -27.69 28.39
N LYS A 943 18.37 -28.96 28.49
CA LYS A 943 19.27 -30.12 28.56
C LYS A 943 20.08 -30.27 27.26
N VAL A 944 19.44 -30.15 26.09
CA VAL A 944 20.14 -30.16 24.79
C VAL A 944 21.21 -29.06 24.73
N LEU A 945 20.86 -27.84 25.14
CA LEU A 945 21.77 -26.69 25.14
C LEU A 945 22.94 -26.89 26.11
N MET A 946 22.69 -27.45 27.29
CA MET A 946 23.74 -27.77 28.27
C MET A 946 24.73 -28.79 27.71
N ILE A 947 24.22 -29.89 27.14
CA ILE A 947 25.06 -30.95 26.55
C ILE A 947 25.93 -30.39 25.43
N ARG A 948 25.34 -29.65 24.49
CA ARG A 948 26.09 -29.08 23.36
C ARG A 948 27.12 -28.06 23.82
N SER A 949 26.74 -27.14 24.72
CA SER A 949 27.57 -25.99 25.08
C SER A 949 28.53 -26.23 26.25
N THR A 950 28.36 -27.30 27.04
CA THR A 950 29.05 -27.53 28.34
C THR A 950 28.77 -26.46 29.41
N HIS A 951 27.87 -25.52 29.13
CA HIS A 951 27.43 -24.53 30.10
C HIS A 951 26.14 -25.01 30.74
N GLY A 952 26.26 -25.58 31.94
CA GLY A 952 25.17 -26.20 32.66
C GLY A 952 25.54 -26.60 34.08
N ASP A 953 24.58 -27.24 34.75
CA ASP A 953 24.76 -27.95 36.03
C ASP A 953 25.68 -29.18 35.84
N PHE A 954 26.98 -28.91 35.75
CA PHE A 954 28.04 -29.89 35.61
C PHE A 954 29.08 -29.70 36.71
N GLU A 955 29.82 -30.76 37.05
CA GLU A 955 30.75 -30.75 38.18
C GLU A 955 31.74 -29.58 38.15
N TRP A 956 32.36 -29.30 36.99
CA TRP A 956 33.31 -28.20 36.86
C TRP A 956 32.69 -26.83 37.04
N TYR A 957 31.39 -26.66 36.75
CA TYR A 957 30.69 -25.40 36.97
C TYR A 957 30.58 -25.12 38.47
N HIS A 958 30.18 -26.13 39.26
CA HIS A 958 30.11 -26.03 40.71
C HIS A 958 31.50 -25.82 41.35
N ARG A 959 32.54 -26.48 40.83
CA ARG A 959 33.93 -26.22 41.25
C ARG A 959 34.37 -24.79 40.96
N LYS A 960 34.01 -24.23 39.79
CA LYS A 960 34.39 -22.87 39.39
C LYS A 960 33.77 -21.78 40.29
N PHE A 961 32.58 -22.02 40.82
CA PHE A 961 31.83 -21.05 41.63
C PHE A 961 31.72 -21.44 43.12
N ASN A 962 32.46 -22.47 43.55
CA ASN A 962 32.55 -22.95 44.93
C ASN A 962 31.19 -23.32 45.58
N HIS A 963 30.35 -24.05 44.85
CA HIS A 963 29.08 -24.58 45.37
C HIS A 963 29.30 -25.93 46.08
N GLU A 964 28.83 -26.08 47.32
CA GLU A 964 29.24 -27.18 48.21
C GLU A 964 28.48 -28.52 48.01
N ASP A 965 27.28 -28.56 47.39
CA ASP A 965 26.40 -29.77 47.51
C ASP A 965 25.70 -30.32 46.25
N THR A 966 26.06 -29.93 45.02
CA THR A 966 25.23 -30.30 43.82
C THR A 966 26.00 -30.83 42.60
N SER A 967 27.26 -31.23 42.76
CA SER A 967 28.17 -31.57 41.64
C SER A 967 28.04 -33.01 41.10
N LYS A 968 27.28 -33.88 41.79
CA LYS A 968 27.11 -35.31 41.46
C LYS A 968 25.67 -35.63 41.06
N CYS A 969 25.52 -36.65 40.21
CA CYS A 969 24.24 -37.28 39.89
C CYS A 969 23.68 -38.02 41.12
N LEU A 970 22.37 -38.26 41.14
CA LEU A 970 21.73 -39.21 42.07
C LEU A 970 22.29 -40.65 41.98
N CYS A 971 23.01 -41.01 40.90
CA CYS A 971 23.73 -42.28 40.82
C CYS A 971 25.13 -42.26 41.48
N GLY A 972 25.53 -41.14 42.10
CA GLY A 972 26.81 -40.95 42.80
C GLY A 972 27.98 -40.53 41.92
N ARG A 973 27.84 -40.55 40.58
CA ARG A 973 28.90 -40.13 39.63
C ARG A 973 28.87 -38.62 39.35
N PRO A 974 30.01 -38.00 39.00
CA PRO A 974 30.06 -36.60 38.59
C PRO A 974 29.11 -36.24 37.45
N LYS A 975 28.52 -35.05 37.49
CA LYS A 975 27.69 -34.55 36.39
C LYS A 975 28.57 -34.14 35.20
N THR A 976 28.51 -34.91 34.10
CA THR A 976 29.14 -34.57 32.82
C THR A 976 28.12 -34.61 31.66
N PRO A 977 28.39 -33.97 30.51
CA PRO A 977 27.48 -33.92 29.36
C PRO A 977 27.13 -35.31 28.82
N GLU A 978 28.11 -36.20 28.76
CA GLU A 978 27.94 -37.58 28.32
C GLU A 978 27.35 -38.49 29.41
N HIS A 979 27.29 -38.05 30.67
CA HIS A 979 26.80 -38.87 31.78
C HIS A 979 25.38 -39.38 31.56
N LEU A 980 24.54 -38.63 30.84
CA LEU A 980 23.16 -39.02 30.53
C LEU A 980 23.06 -40.46 30.01
N VAL A 981 23.90 -40.83 29.05
CA VAL A 981 23.86 -42.15 28.40
C VAL A 981 24.59 -43.23 29.20
N PHE A 982 25.36 -42.84 30.22
CA PHE A 982 26.08 -43.75 31.12
C PHE A 982 25.45 -43.84 32.53
N CYS A 983 24.37 -43.10 32.79
CA CYS A 983 23.75 -43.04 34.11
C CYS A 983 23.15 -44.40 34.49
N LYS A 984 23.36 -44.84 35.74
CA LYS A 984 22.79 -46.11 36.25
C LYS A 984 21.25 -46.13 36.18
N ARG A 985 20.61 -44.96 36.37
CA ARG A 985 19.16 -44.81 36.23
C ARG A 985 18.72 -44.94 34.78
N ALA A 986 19.43 -44.28 33.85
CA ALA A 986 19.15 -44.40 32.42
C ALA A 986 19.27 -45.84 31.93
N THR A 987 20.35 -46.53 32.33
CA THR A 987 20.60 -47.94 31.97
C THR A 987 19.57 -48.90 32.56
N THR A 988 19.03 -48.62 33.75
CA THR A 988 17.95 -49.43 34.37
C THR A 988 16.66 -49.36 33.56
N HIS A 989 16.30 -48.17 33.06
CA HIS A 989 15.11 -47.96 32.24
C HIS A 989 15.37 -48.15 30.72
N PHE A 990 16.61 -48.46 30.33
CA PHE A 990 17.04 -48.57 28.94
C PHE A 990 16.27 -49.61 28.13
N LYS A 991 15.86 -50.72 28.77
CA LYS A 991 15.03 -51.74 28.12
C LYS A 991 13.66 -51.20 27.68
N LYS A 992 13.16 -50.13 28.32
CA LYS A 992 11.89 -49.48 27.99
C LYS A 992 12.02 -48.45 26.86
N TRP A 993 13.24 -48.10 26.45
CA TRP A 993 13.48 -47.21 25.32
C TRP A 993 13.34 -47.98 24.00
N PRO A 994 12.37 -47.64 23.12
CA PRO A 994 12.11 -48.39 21.89
C PRO A 994 13.25 -48.30 20.87
N LEU A 995 13.97 -47.18 20.80
CA LEU A 995 15.07 -46.97 19.85
C LEU A 995 16.44 -47.20 20.50
N ARG A 996 16.53 -48.16 21.43
CA ARG A 996 17.78 -48.49 22.12
C ARG A 996 18.75 -49.21 21.18
N PRO A 997 20.06 -48.93 21.23
CA PRO A 997 21.04 -49.78 20.56
C PRO A 997 21.06 -51.17 21.20
N ILE A 998 21.49 -52.17 20.43
CA ILE A 998 21.53 -53.59 20.84
C ILE A 998 22.35 -53.78 22.13
N VAL A 999 23.44 -53.02 22.28
CA VAL A 999 24.27 -52.98 23.48
C VAL A 999 24.36 -51.54 23.98
N PRO A 1000 24.22 -51.27 25.30
CA PRO A 1000 24.44 -49.93 25.85
C PRO A 1000 25.87 -49.46 25.58
N PRO A 1001 26.10 -48.15 25.34
CA PRO A 1001 27.43 -47.61 25.12
C PRO A 1001 28.32 -47.88 26.35
N ARG A 1002 29.50 -48.46 26.12
CA ARG A 1002 30.47 -48.84 27.17
C ARG A 1002 31.67 -47.91 27.18
N THR A 1003 32.04 -47.39 26.02
CA THR A 1003 33.15 -46.44 25.87
C THR A 1003 32.64 -45.02 25.73
N ARG A 1004 33.48 -44.04 26.07
CA ARG A 1004 33.16 -42.61 25.92
C ARG A 1004 32.79 -42.27 24.46
N GLN A 1005 33.49 -42.86 23.49
CA GLN A 1005 33.27 -42.63 22.06
C GLN A 1005 31.89 -43.15 21.62
N GLU A 1006 31.51 -44.37 22.03
CA GLU A 1006 30.17 -44.93 21.76
C GLU A 1006 29.07 -44.06 22.39
N GLY A 1007 29.27 -43.59 23.62
CA GLY A 1007 28.29 -42.73 24.29
C GLY A 1007 28.14 -41.38 23.61
N LEU A 1008 29.23 -40.77 23.14
CA LEU A 1008 29.19 -39.52 22.38
C LEU A 1008 28.48 -39.69 21.03
N ALA A 1009 28.74 -40.77 20.30
CA ALA A 1009 28.07 -41.06 19.04
C ALA A 1009 26.56 -41.27 19.25
N TYR A 1010 26.18 -42.03 20.28
CA TYR A 1010 24.79 -42.27 20.62
C TYR A 1010 24.08 -40.98 21.07
N LEU A 1011 24.75 -40.14 21.87
CA LEU A 1011 24.23 -38.86 22.31
C LEU A 1011 24.05 -37.88 21.15
N ALA A 1012 24.96 -37.90 20.17
CA ALA A 1012 24.84 -37.11 18.95
C ALA A 1012 23.58 -37.50 18.15
N GLN A 1013 23.36 -38.81 17.94
CA GLN A 1013 22.18 -39.32 17.25
C GLN A 1013 20.88 -38.91 17.96
N LEU A 1014 20.81 -39.08 19.28
CA LEU A 1014 19.64 -38.69 20.07
C LEU A 1014 19.34 -37.20 19.93
N ILE A 1015 20.35 -36.34 20.09
CA ILE A 1015 20.16 -34.88 20.08
C ILE A 1015 19.85 -34.33 18.67
N ASP A 1016 20.27 -35.01 17.61
CA ASP A 1016 19.92 -34.64 16.23
C ASP A 1016 18.45 -34.94 15.89
N GLN A 1017 17.80 -35.80 16.68
CA GLN A 1017 16.37 -36.11 16.61
C GLN A 1017 15.62 -35.61 17.87
N PRO A 1018 15.17 -34.34 17.90
CA PRO A 1018 14.57 -33.73 19.09
C PRO A 1018 13.45 -34.54 19.74
N GLN A 1019 12.51 -35.10 18.95
CA GLN A 1019 11.40 -35.89 19.51
C GLN A 1019 11.89 -37.20 20.14
N GLU A 1020 12.92 -37.83 19.57
CA GLU A 1020 13.54 -39.02 20.15
C GLU A 1020 14.25 -38.67 21.46
N PHE A 1021 15.00 -37.56 21.50
CA PHE A 1021 15.64 -37.08 22.73
C PHE A 1021 14.63 -36.80 23.85
N GLU A 1022 13.52 -36.14 23.54
CA GLU A 1022 12.44 -35.89 24.50
C GLU A 1022 11.88 -37.19 25.08
N THR A 1023 11.59 -38.14 24.20
CA THR A 1023 11.02 -39.43 24.59
C THR A 1023 12.03 -40.23 25.40
N PHE A 1024 13.32 -40.22 25.03
CA PHE A 1024 14.40 -40.84 25.78
C PHE A 1024 14.48 -40.29 27.21
N VAL A 1025 14.50 -38.95 27.36
CA VAL A 1025 14.57 -38.30 28.68
C VAL A 1025 13.35 -38.64 29.55
N LYS A 1026 12.15 -38.67 28.95
CA LYS A 1026 10.90 -39.06 29.65
C LYS A 1026 10.92 -40.51 30.12
N VAL A 1027 11.31 -41.45 29.24
CA VAL A 1027 11.32 -42.90 29.54
C VAL A 1027 12.37 -43.25 30.59
N THR A 1028 13.53 -42.60 30.53
CA THR A 1028 14.68 -42.95 31.38
C THR A 1028 14.70 -42.24 32.72
N ASN A 1029 13.89 -41.19 32.90
CA ASN A 1029 13.84 -40.34 34.09
C ASN A 1029 15.25 -39.95 34.62
N SER A 1030 16.18 -39.71 33.70
CA SER A 1030 17.61 -39.89 33.96
C SER A 1030 18.44 -38.60 34.05
N PHE A 1031 17.81 -37.43 33.91
CA PHE A 1031 18.53 -36.18 33.78
C PHE A 1031 18.24 -35.23 34.94
N TYR A 1032 19.02 -35.38 36.03
CA TYR A 1032 19.24 -34.51 37.21
C TYR A 1032 18.05 -33.79 37.86
N ASP A 1033 16.82 -34.11 37.48
CA ASP A 1033 15.63 -33.62 38.15
C ASP A 1033 15.40 -34.48 39.40
N GLU A 1034 15.15 -33.81 40.53
CA GLU A 1034 14.42 -34.38 41.66
C GLU A 1034 12.97 -34.65 41.27
#